data_AF-A0A378JQK4-F1
#
_entry.id   AF-A0A378JQK4-F1
#
_cell.length_a   1.000
_cell.length_b   1.000
_cell.length_c   1.000
_cell.angle_alpha   90.00
_cell.angle_beta   90.00
_cell.angle_gamma   90.00
#
_symmetry.space_group_name_H-M   'P 1'
#
loop_
_entity.id
_entity.type
_entity.pdbx_description
1 polymer ?
#
loop_
_entity_poly.entity_id
_entity_poly.type
_entity_poly.pdbx_seq_one_letter_code
_entity_poly.pdbx_strand_id
1 'polypeptide(L)'
;MEFLDIAEKIIPGYSLLSLDERLTFQVSATGQNFITLIKKIKKDISHLQHSLNLFNLLFSSIEKEKEQLADTIKKQIELYKAKAKKDKAFQLIKDKCDFLLLAEDFPKLNRVEETRRQQIINQVYSQAYLHHKIDLKKRLEEARGEFSKVSNWQNQAKIKELEKQYKDAQQTWLTNFDNDLELTELRNNLNLGEIKENLFYLIKYFHLLNYRINTASSQTELEKLLAAINLSNKTPEEINKLEKEQLSSLIYYCMDQISIHDLQFINLKQFNQDQANLIADAILQAFNNHTELSIHELLQQYHQKIKHYIEKQLLLINDPWTQEDKTDSTSSLNSLSYLLSHPIVNQANEFLRRLSDAHAFIQATGFATQNESSFLAIFDFYNYNRAANQVAEAKSILTNLFSPFLPLYTEYKEIALYEKSIFWKLYRTVMPVIIAVSFIVLVASLLSPLGLPELAFAAVFIPALFIGIALATKYVQVKDKVYNGLREAYYGGAYEIPEFQINERMLASFGNYDKAKLARDYYIEAIKTCIELDKFYQSDKEKGILTTEQLEAQKDNAAQLNLLYLEWYDIHSNNELSYTAAPDIIFKRLRNESKKEYQALKETFNQELTKINEAVDRAVNDLEKTLDPKITKNPKKETLKQMSPTLEIHYTPKLFKPRCLTHQQKAQKYVDLAEQLSQPKII
;
A
#
# COMPACT_ATOMS: atom_id res chain seq x y z
N MET A 1 -45.91 -12.84 60.73
CA MET A 1 -45.67 -11.62 59.94
C MET A 1 -44.52 -10.87 60.59
N GLU A 2 -43.43 -10.68 59.85
CA GLU A 2 -42.21 -10.07 60.35
C GLU A 2 -42.32 -8.54 60.41
N PHE A 3 -41.35 -7.88 61.06
CA PHE A 3 -41.36 -6.42 61.21
C PHE A 3 -41.37 -5.71 59.85
N LEU A 4 -40.58 -6.21 58.88
CA LEU A 4 -40.44 -5.61 57.56
C LEU A 4 -41.71 -5.78 56.71
N ASP A 5 -42.42 -6.90 56.80
CA ASP A 5 -43.68 -7.11 56.10
C ASP A 5 -44.74 -6.07 56.49
N ILE A 6 -44.77 -5.68 57.77
CA ILE A 6 -45.69 -4.66 58.28
C ILE A 6 -45.21 -3.27 57.89
N ALA A 7 -43.90 -3.03 57.93
CA ALA A 7 -43.28 -1.77 57.53
C ALA A 7 -43.56 -1.45 56.04
N GLU A 8 -43.46 -2.45 55.17
CA GLU A 8 -43.71 -2.34 53.73
C GLU A 8 -45.17 -1.93 53.40
N LYS A 9 -46.13 -2.38 54.22
CA LYS A 9 -47.54 -1.97 54.09
C LYS A 9 -47.78 -0.51 54.48
N ILE A 10 -46.91 0.06 55.32
CA ILE A 10 -47.02 1.44 55.79
C ILE A 10 -46.23 2.37 54.86
N ILE A 11 -44.97 2.06 54.57
CA ILE A 11 -44.12 2.78 53.61
C ILE A 11 -43.67 1.75 52.56
N PRO A 12 -44.30 1.72 51.37
CA PRO A 12 -43.85 0.86 50.27
C PRO A 12 -42.40 1.17 49.88
N GLY A 13 -41.58 0.15 49.65
CA GLY A 13 -40.15 0.24 49.39
C GLY A 13 -39.26 0.29 50.64
N TYR A 14 -39.82 0.26 51.85
CA TYR A 14 -39.05 0.34 53.09
C TYR A 14 -38.12 -0.87 53.31
N SER A 15 -38.47 -2.04 52.77
CA SER A 15 -37.59 -3.21 52.80
C SER A 15 -36.34 -3.05 51.92
N LEU A 16 -36.36 -2.16 50.92
CA LEU A 16 -35.25 -1.90 49.99
C LEU A 16 -34.16 -0.99 50.58
N LEU A 17 -34.47 -0.30 51.69
CA LEU A 17 -33.52 0.58 52.37
C LEU A 17 -32.39 -0.19 53.06
N SER A 18 -31.20 0.42 53.08
CA SER A 18 -30.07 -0.11 53.85
C SER A 18 -30.37 -0.14 55.36
N LEU A 19 -29.60 -0.92 56.13
CA LEU A 19 -29.77 -0.98 57.58
C LEU A 19 -29.51 0.39 58.24
N ASP A 20 -28.50 1.13 57.77
CA ASP A 20 -28.13 2.44 58.31
C ASP A 20 -29.21 3.51 58.05
N GLU A 21 -29.80 3.52 56.86
CA GLU A 21 -30.89 4.43 56.51
C GLU A 21 -32.15 4.15 57.34
N ARG A 22 -32.46 2.87 57.57
CA ARG A 22 -33.56 2.45 58.44
C ARG A 22 -33.33 2.89 59.88
N LEU A 23 -32.12 2.70 60.43
CA LEU A 23 -31.80 3.13 61.79
C LEU A 23 -31.88 4.65 61.93
N THR A 24 -31.37 5.39 60.94
CA THR A 24 -31.40 6.85 60.92
C THR A 24 -32.84 7.39 60.98
N PHE A 25 -33.74 6.82 60.18
CA PHE A 25 -35.15 7.18 60.23
C PHE A 25 -35.80 6.82 61.56
N GLN A 26 -35.53 5.62 62.08
CA GLN A 26 -36.12 5.09 63.30
C GLN A 26 -35.79 5.93 64.54
N VAL A 27 -34.65 6.64 64.57
CA VAL A 27 -34.28 7.55 65.65
C VAL A 27 -35.10 8.85 65.63
N SER A 28 -35.66 9.25 64.48
CA SER A 28 -36.51 10.45 64.40
C SER A 28 -37.82 10.28 65.18
N ALA A 29 -38.42 11.39 65.64
CA ALA A 29 -39.70 11.36 66.35
C ALA A 29 -40.81 10.66 65.52
N THR A 30 -40.82 10.89 64.22
CA THR A 30 -41.79 10.26 63.30
C THR A 30 -41.47 8.79 63.01
N GLY A 31 -40.19 8.41 63.04
CA GLY A 31 -39.74 7.01 62.98
C GLY A 31 -40.03 6.22 64.27
N GLN A 32 -39.97 6.84 65.45
CA GLN A 32 -40.39 6.20 66.69
C GLN A 32 -41.91 5.93 66.70
N ASN A 33 -42.71 6.87 66.19
CA ASN A 33 -44.14 6.67 65.98
C ASN A 33 -44.42 5.54 64.97
N PHE A 34 -43.62 5.43 63.91
CA PHE A 34 -43.67 4.34 62.93
C PHE A 34 -43.40 2.97 63.58
N ILE A 35 -42.32 2.85 64.36
CA ILE A 35 -41.98 1.61 65.07
C ILE A 35 -43.08 1.23 66.05
N THR A 36 -43.61 2.21 66.79
CA THR A 36 -44.68 2.00 67.77
C THR A 36 -45.93 1.47 67.08
N LEU A 37 -46.30 2.02 65.92
CA LEU A 37 -47.40 1.53 65.10
C LEU A 37 -47.15 0.09 64.62
N ILE A 38 -45.96 -0.24 64.13
CA ILE A 38 -45.64 -1.61 63.69
C ILE A 38 -45.74 -2.59 64.86
N LYS A 39 -45.17 -2.25 66.02
CA LYS A 39 -45.26 -3.10 67.23
C LYS A 39 -46.71 -3.30 67.66
N LYS A 40 -47.54 -2.26 67.59
CA LYS A 40 -48.97 -2.34 67.88
C LYS A 40 -49.70 -3.26 66.90
N ILE A 41 -49.53 -3.07 65.60
CA ILE A 41 -50.12 -3.93 64.56
C ILE A 41 -49.67 -5.39 64.74
N LYS A 42 -48.39 -5.62 65.01
CA LYS A 42 -47.85 -6.97 65.28
C LYS A 42 -48.53 -7.60 66.50
N LYS A 43 -48.72 -6.84 67.57
CA LYS A 43 -49.41 -7.29 68.79
C LYS A 43 -50.88 -7.60 68.51
N ASP A 44 -51.58 -6.73 67.79
CA ASP A 44 -52.99 -6.90 67.44
C ASP A 44 -53.20 -8.15 66.56
N ILE A 45 -52.31 -8.39 65.58
CA ILE A 45 -52.30 -9.61 64.76
C ILE A 45 -52.00 -10.85 65.60
N SER A 46 -51.01 -10.82 66.49
CA SER A 46 -50.69 -11.96 67.36
C SER A 46 -51.82 -12.28 68.34
N HIS A 47 -52.49 -11.26 68.87
CA HIS A 47 -53.64 -11.43 69.77
C HIS A 47 -54.79 -12.12 69.04
N LEU A 48 -55.09 -11.71 67.79
CA LEU A 48 -56.06 -12.38 66.95
C LEU A 48 -55.64 -13.83 66.69
N GLN A 49 -54.38 -14.10 66.32
CA GLN A 49 -53.87 -15.46 66.11
C GLN A 49 -53.98 -16.36 67.35
N HIS A 50 -53.72 -15.82 68.54
CA HIS A 50 -53.84 -16.56 69.81
C HIS A 50 -55.30 -16.74 70.27
N SER A 51 -56.21 -15.84 69.89
CA SER A 51 -57.65 -15.96 70.19
C SER A 51 -58.40 -16.98 69.32
N LEU A 52 -57.75 -17.49 68.26
CA LEU A 52 -58.27 -18.55 67.39
C LEU A 52 -58.05 -19.93 68.03
N ASN A 53 -58.78 -20.24 69.10
CA ASN A 53 -58.90 -21.61 69.63
C ASN A 53 -59.80 -22.46 68.71
N LEU A 54 -59.55 -23.77 68.68
CA LEU A 54 -60.21 -24.79 67.82
C LEU A 54 -61.76 -24.73 67.82
N PHE A 55 -62.38 -24.23 68.89
CA PHE A 55 -63.84 -24.08 69.02
C PHE A 55 -64.43 -22.86 68.28
N ASN A 56 -63.65 -21.82 68.00
CA ASN A 56 -64.13 -20.63 67.28
C ASN A 56 -64.25 -20.89 65.76
N LEU A 57 -63.57 -21.90 65.22
CA LEU A 57 -63.58 -22.30 63.80
C LEU A 57 -64.96 -22.74 63.28
N LEU A 58 -65.91 -23.04 64.17
CA LEU A 58 -67.28 -23.47 63.83
C LEU A 58 -68.27 -22.29 63.67
N PHE A 59 -67.89 -21.06 64.01
CA PHE A 59 -68.79 -19.89 63.96
C PHE A 59 -68.32 -18.83 62.96
N SER A 60 -69.25 -18.25 62.21
CA SER A 60 -69.03 -17.19 61.19
C SER A 60 -68.51 -15.85 61.74
N SER A 61 -68.16 -15.77 63.03
CA SER A 61 -67.69 -14.54 63.69
C SER A 61 -66.22 -14.24 63.43
N ILE A 62 -65.38 -15.25 63.17
CA ILE A 62 -63.94 -15.08 62.91
C ILE A 62 -63.69 -14.21 61.67
N GLU A 63 -64.49 -14.40 60.63
CA GLU A 63 -64.31 -13.69 59.36
C GLU A 63 -64.64 -12.19 59.54
N LYS A 64 -65.70 -11.90 60.31
CA LYS A 64 -66.06 -10.53 60.72
C LYS A 64 -65.00 -9.90 61.63
N GLU A 65 -64.42 -10.65 62.57
CA GLU A 65 -63.33 -10.15 63.45
C GLU A 65 -62.05 -9.87 62.66
N LYS A 66 -61.72 -10.69 61.67
CA LYS A 66 -60.60 -10.44 60.75
C LYS A 66 -60.82 -9.20 59.90
N GLU A 67 -62.02 -9.02 59.35
CA GLU A 67 -62.40 -7.81 58.60
C GLU A 67 -62.33 -6.55 59.48
N GLN A 68 -62.87 -6.62 60.71
CA GLN A 68 -62.81 -5.52 61.67
C GLN A 68 -61.37 -5.16 62.07
N LEU A 69 -60.50 -6.16 62.26
CA LEU A 69 -59.09 -5.93 62.53
C LEU A 69 -58.39 -5.31 61.32
N ALA A 70 -58.68 -5.79 60.10
CA ALA A 70 -58.13 -5.23 58.87
C ALA A 70 -58.53 -3.76 58.68
N ASP A 71 -59.80 -3.42 58.91
CA ASP A 71 -60.30 -2.04 58.88
C ASP A 71 -59.67 -1.16 59.97
N THR A 72 -59.48 -1.71 61.17
CA THR A 72 -58.83 -1.01 62.28
C THR A 72 -57.36 -0.72 61.95
N ILE A 73 -56.63 -1.70 61.42
CA ILE A 73 -55.24 -1.52 60.97
C ILE A 73 -55.19 -0.47 59.85
N LYS A 74 -56.07 -0.57 58.85
CA LYS A 74 -56.14 0.39 57.74
C LYS A 74 -56.35 1.82 58.23
N LYS A 75 -57.31 2.04 59.12
CA LYS A 75 -57.56 3.36 59.75
C LYS A 75 -56.34 3.86 60.54
N GLN A 76 -55.67 2.98 61.30
CA GLN A 76 -54.46 3.37 62.04
C GLN A 76 -53.30 3.79 61.11
N ILE A 77 -53.11 3.09 59.99
CA ILE A 77 -52.12 3.44 58.98
C ILE A 77 -52.47 4.77 58.30
N GLU A 78 -53.73 4.99 57.93
CA GLU A 78 -54.19 6.24 57.33
C GLU A 78 -54.00 7.43 58.28
N LEU A 79 -54.33 7.27 59.56
CA LEU A 79 -54.11 8.28 60.59
C LEU A 79 -52.63 8.60 60.78
N TYR A 80 -51.75 7.59 60.77
CA TYR A 80 -50.31 7.80 60.83
C TYR A 80 -49.81 8.56 59.60
N LYS A 81 -50.17 8.12 58.38
CA LYS A 81 -49.79 8.78 57.13
C LYS A 81 -50.25 10.24 57.08
N ALA A 82 -51.48 10.52 57.51
CA ALA A 82 -52.02 11.88 57.55
C ALA A 82 -51.23 12.80 58.50
N LYS A 83 -50.82 12.30 59.67
CA LYS A 83 -49.98 13.04 60.63
C LYS A 83 -48.54 13.20 60.14
N ALA A 84 -47.96 12.14 59.60
CA ALA A 84 -46.57 12.09 59.13
C ALA A 84 -46.34 12.87 57.83
N LYS A 85 -47.39 13.13 57.03
CA LYS A 85 -47.29 13.80 55.72
C LYS A 85 -46.58 15.16 55.75
N LYS A 86 -46.62 15.90 56.87
CA LYS A 86 -45.95 17.21 57.00
C LYS A 86 -44.54 17.13 57.59
N ASP A 87 -44.10 15.96 58.04
CA ASP A 87 -42.80 15.76 58.65
C ASP A 87 -41.70 15.58 57.60
N LYS A 88 -40.59 16.30 57.76
CA LYS A 88 -39.48 16.28 56.81
C LYS A 88 -38.75 14.93 56.77
N ALA A 89 -38.58 14.25 57.91
CA ALA A 89 -37.90 12.97 57.97
C ALA A 89 -38.74 11.87 57.30
N PHE A 90 -40.07 11.94 57.44
CA PHE A 90 -40.99 11.07 56.73
C PHE A 90 -40.94 11.28 55.21
N GLN A 91 -40.96 12.53 54.74
CA GLN A 91 -40.86 12.82 53.30
C GLN A 91 -39.52 12.37 52.71
N LEU A 92 -38.41 12.58 53.41
CA LEU A 92 -37.09 12.17 52.94
C LEU A 92 -37.00 10.64 52.77
N ILE A 93 -37.51 9.87 53.74
CA ILE A 93 -37.56 8.41 53.61
C ILE A 93 -38.54 7.96 52.54
N LYS A 94 -39.69 8.62 52.42
CA LYS A 94 -40.67 8.31 51.38
C LYS A 94 -40.07 8.53 50.00
N ASP A 95 -39.41 9.66 49.76
CA ASP A 95 -38.71 9.96 48.50
C ASP A 95 -37.63 8.91 48.21
N LYS A 96 -36.84 8.52 49.21
CA LYS A 96 -35.85 7.45 49.05
C LYS A 96 -36.48 6.11 48.67
N CYS A 97 -37.59 5.73 49.31
CA CYS A 97 -38.30 4.50 48.98
C CYS A 97 -38.92 4.57 47.58
N ASP A 98 -39.58 5.69 47.24
CA ASP A 98 -40.18 5.95 45.93
C ASP A 98 -39.11 5.86 44.82
N PHE A 99 -37.91 6.41 45.05
CA PHE A 99 -36.78 6.28 44.12
C PHE A 99 -36.29 4.83 43.96
N LEU A 100 -36.12 4.11 45.07
CA LEU A 100 -35.67 2.72 45.03
C LEU A 100 -36.69 1.82 44.33
N LEU A 101 -37.98 2.12 44.47
CA LEU A 101 -39.04 1.44 43.72
C LEU A 101 -38.94 1.72 42.22
N LEU A 102 -38.62 2.94 41.78
CA LEU A 102 -38.35 3.22 40.36
C LEU A 102 -37.07 2.48 39.89
N ALA A 103 -36.01 2.52 40.70
CA ALA A 103 -34.73 1.91 40.38
C ALA A 103 -34.78 0.37 40.34
N GLU A 104 -35.72 -0.26 41.04
CA GLU A 104 -35.98 -1.70 40.94
C GLU A 104 -36.37 -2.11 39.51
N ASP A 105 -37.17 -1.30 38.82
CA ASP A 105 -37.61 -1.57 37.44
C ASP A 105 -36.70 -0.94 36.38
N PHE A 106 -35.94 0.10 36.75
CA PHE A 106 -34.94 0.73 35.90
C PHE A 106 -33.63 0.96 36.67
N PRO A 107 -32.78 -0.08 36.80
CA PRO A 107 -31.55 -0.04 37.61
C PRO A 107 -30.57 1.08 37.23
N LYS A 108 -30.64 1.59 36.00
CA LYS A 108 -29.81 2.72 35.52
C LYS A 108 -29.99 3.97 36.41
N LEU A 109 -31.14 4.14 37.05
CA LEU A 109 -31.38 5.27 37.96
C LEU A 109 -30.44 5.29 39.16
N ASN A 110 -29.90 4.16 39.62
CA ASN A 110 -29.01 4.14 40.79
C ASN A 110 -27.76 5.02 40.63
N ARG A 111 -27.40 5.40 39.38
CA ARG A 111 -26.29 6.29 39.03
C ARG A 111 -26.61 7.78 39.20
N VAL A 112 -27.87 8.12 39.45
CA VAL A 112 -28.31 9.51 39.63
C VAL A 112 -27.89 10.04 41.00
N GLU A 113 -27.26 11.21 40.99
CA GLU A 113 -26.87 11.97 42.19
C GLU A 113 -28.08 12.21 43.10
N GLU A 114 -27.86 12.10 44.42
CA GLU A 114 -28.94 12.18 45.42
C GLU A 114 -29.75 13.50 45.33
N THR A 115 -29.08 14.59 44.95
CA THR A 115 -29.67 15.93 44.74
C THR A 115 -30.66 15.99 43.57
N ARG A 116 -30.51 15.13 42.55
CA ARG A 116 -31.35 15.11 41.35
C ARG A 116 -32.46 14.04 41.40
N ARG A 117 -32.43 13.12 42.37
CA ARG A 117 -33.43 12.05 42.51
C ARG A 117 -34.85 12.59 42.67
N GLN A 118 -35.00 13.67 43.42
CA GLN A 118 -36.30 14.34 43.62
C GLN A 118 -36.90 14.85 42.31
N GLN A 119 -36.08 15.27 41.34
CA GLN A 119 -36.59 15.73 40.04
C GLN A 119 -37.30 14.60 39.29
N ILE A 120 -36.78 13.36 39.36
CA ILE A 120 -37.38 12.18 38.70
C ILE A 120 -38.64 11.73 39.44
N ILE A 121 -38.59 11.70 40.78
CA ILE A 121 -39.70 11.26 41.62
C ILE A 121 -40.90 12.20 41.48
N ASN A 122 -40.66 13.52 41.43
CA ASN A 122 -41.72 14.52 41.41
C ASN A 122 -42.44 14.64 40.07
N GLN A 123 -41.98 13.94 39.02
CA GLN A 123 -42.69 13.91 37.75
C GLN A 123 -44.06 13.25 37.88
N VAL A 124 -45.05 13.83 37.19
CA VAL A 124 -46.46 13.39 37.27
C VAL A 124 -46.59 11.92 36.87
N TYR A 125 -45.90 11.51 35.80
CA TYR A 125 -45.92 10.13 35.32
C TYR A 125 -45.19 9.17 36.26
N SER A 126 -44.14 9.61 36.97
CA SER A 126 -43.44 8.80 37.99
C SER A 126 -44.31 8.55 39.22
N GLN A 127 -45.01 9.57 39.73
CA GLN A 127 -45.95 9.40 40.84
C GLN A 127 -47.14 8.51 40.45
N ALA A 128 -47.67 8.69 39.24
CA ALA A 128 -48.74 7.84 38.71
C ALA A 128 -48.30 6.38 38.58
N TYR A 129 -47.10 6.15 38.04
CA TYR A 129 -46.52 4.81 37.92
C TYR A 129 -46.28 4.16 39.28
N LEU A 130 -45.69 4.88 40.24
CA LEU A 130 -45.47 4.35 41.60
C LEU A 130 -46.77 3.94 42.28
N HIS A 131 -47.82 4.77 42.18
CA HIS A 131 -49.13 4.43 42.71
C HIS A 131 -49.69 3.15 42.07
N HIS A 132 -49.60 3.06 40.75
CA HIS A 132 -50.08 1.90 39.99
C HIS A 132 -49.27 0.63 40.27
N LYS A 133 -47.93 0.74 40.35
CA LYS A 133 -46.99 -0.33 40.70
C LYS A 133 -47.30 -0.92 42.06
N ILE A 134 -47.52 -0.08 43.07
CA ILE A 134 -47.83 -0.54 44.44
C ILE A 134 -49.16 -1.30 44.47
N ASP A 135 -50.19 -0.79 43.78
CA ASP A 135 -51.49 -1.46 43.68
C ASP A 135 -51.39 -2.79 42.93
N LEU A 136 -50.68 -2.83 41.80
CA LEU A 136 -50.45 -4.06 41.02
C LEU A 136 -49.65 -5.10 41.80
N LYS A 137 -48.58 -4.71 42.51
CA LYS A 137 -47.81 -5.62 43.38
C LYS A 137 -48.70 -6.23 44.45
N LYS A 138 -49.56 -5.42 45.09
CA LYS A 138 -50.52 -5.89 46.09
C LYS A 138 -51.53 -6.88 45.51
N ARG A 139 -52.12 -6.59 44.34
CA ARG A 139 -53.06 -7.50 43.66
C ARG A 139 -52.38 -8.79 43.20
N LEU A 140 -51.11 -8.73 42.79
CA LEU A 140 -50.30 -9.91 42.44
C LEU A 140 -50.02 -10.78 43.67
N GLU A 141 -49.68 -10.19 44.82
CA GLU A 141 -49.51 -10.92 46.08
C GLU A 141 -50.81 -11.59 46.54
N GLU A 142 -51.94 -10.88 46.46
CA GLU A 142 -53.27 -11.42 46.77
C GLU A 142 -53.62 -12.59 45.86
N ALA A 143 -53.44 -12.44 44.53
CA ALA A 143 -53.70 -13.50 43.56
C ALA A 143 -52.76 -14.72 43.73
N ARG A 144 -51.48 -14.49 44.06
CA ARG A 144 -50.51 -15.58 44.35
C ARG A 144 -50.83 -16.28 45.68
N GLY A 145 -51.34 -15.55 46.67
CA GLY A 145 -51.84 -16.09 47.94
C GLY A 145 -53.14 -16.89 47.83
N GLU A 146 -53.97 -16.61 46.82
CA GLU A 146 -55.12 -17.44 46.45
C GLU A 146 -54.69 -18.73 45.72
N PHE A 147 -53.65 -18.64 44.89
CA PHE A 147 -53.08 -19.80 44.17
C PHE A 147 -52.49 -20.87 45.11
N SER A 148 -51.88 -20.47 46.21
CA SER A 148 -51.36 -21.41 47.23
C SER A 148 -52.47 -22.16 47.99
N LYS A 149 -53.72 -21.70 47.90
CA LYS A 149 -54.88 -22.32 48.56
C LYS A 149 -55.71 -23.20 47.62
N VAL A 150 -55.81 -22.86 46.33
CA VAL A 150 -56.56 -23.64 45.32
C VAL A 150 -55.87 -23.52 43.95
N SER A 151 -55.43 -24.63 43.37
CA SER A 151 -54.88 -24.66 42.01
C SER A 151 -56.01 -24.58 40.97
N ASN A 152 -56.36 -23.36 40.55
CA ASN A 152 -57.36 -23.13 39.50
C ASN A 152 -56.72 -22.38 38.30
N TRP A 153 -57.00 -22.85 37.08
CA TRP A 153 -56.53 -22.25 35.82
C TRP A 153 -56.96 -20.78 35.65
N GLN A 154 -58.10 -20.39 36.22
CA GLN A 154 -58.58 -19.00 36.24
C GLN A 154 -57.63 -18.06 37.01
N ASN A 155 -57.00 -18.55 38.08
CA ASN A 155 -56.03 -17.76 38.85
C ASN A 155 -54.73 -17.56 38.06
N GLN A 156 -54.33 -18.52 37.22
CA GLN A 156 -53.14 -18.39 36.37
C GLN A 156 -53.36 -17.37 35.24
N ALA A 157 -54.57 -17.31 34.66
CA ALA A 157 -54.93 -16.28 33.68
C ALA A 157 -54.90 -14.88 34.31
N LYS A 158 -55.47 -14.71 35.51
CA LYS A 158 -55.47 -13.46 36.27
C LYS A 158 -54.06 -12.99 36.65
N ILE A 159 -53.17 -13.91 37.06
CA ILE A 159 -51.75 -13.58 37.33
C ILE A 159 -51.06 -13.09 36.05
N LYS A 160 -51.22 -13.81 34.92
CA LYS A 160 -50.63 -13.38 33.63
C LYS A 160 -51.14 -12.02 33.17
N GLU A 161 -52.43 -11.73 33.38
CA GLU A 161 -53.03 -10.44 33.07
C GLU A 161 -52.42 -9.31 33.92
N LEU A 162 -52.30 -9.53 35.24
CA LEU A 162 -51.68 -8.56 36.14
C LEU A 162 -50.18 -8.36 35.85
N GLU A 163 -49.45 -9.41 35.50
CA GLU A 163 -48.06 -9.33 35.06
C GLU A 163 -47.91 -8.57 33.74
N LYS A 164 -48.86 -8.71 32.82
CA LYS A 164 -48.92 -7.92 31.59
C LYS A 164 -49.20 -6.45 31.90
N GLN A 165 -50.21 -6.15 32.73
CA GLN A 165 -50.52 -4.78 33.14
C GLN A 165 -49.31 -4.11 33.83
N TYR A 166 -48.54 -4.86 34.62
CA TYR A 166 -47.29 -4.39 35.22
C TYR A 166 -46.26 -3.99 34.16
N LYS A 167 -46.00 -4.87 33.19
CA LYS A 167 -45.05 -4.59 32.09
C LYS A 167 -45.51 -3.42 31.22
N ASP A 168 -46.79 -3.34 30.91
CA ASP A 168 -47.36 -2.25 30.10
C ASP A 168 -47.22 -0.90 30.84
N ALA A 169 -47.45 -0.87 32.15
CA ALA A 169 -47.24 0.31 32.99
C ALA A 169 -45.77 0.71 33.07
N GLN A 170 -44.85 -0.27 33.21
CA GLN A 170 -43.41 -0.04 33.20
C GLN A 170 -42.95 0.57 31.86
N GLN A 171 -43.42 0.01 30.74
CA GLN A 171 -43.07 0.50 29.40
C GLN A 171 -43.62 1.90 29.15
N THR A 172 -44.84 2.18 29.63
CA THR A 172 -45.45 3.52 29.55
C THR A 172 -44.63 4.53 30.34
N TRP A 173 -44.18 4.18 31.55
CA TRP A 173 -43.32 5.03 32.36
C TRP A 173 -41.97 5.29 31.67
N LEU A 174 -41.31 4.26 31.13
CA LEU A 174 -40.05 4.38 30.39
C LEU A 174 -40.21 5.31 29.18
N THR A 175 -41.27 5.13 28.40
CA THR A 175 -41.56 5.96 27.22
C THR A 175 -41.76 7.43 27.60
N ASN A 176 -42.46 7.70 28.71
CA ASN A 176 -42.63 9.07 29.21
C ASN A 176 -41.31 9.64 29.75
N PHE A 177 -40.51 8.83 30.45
CA PHE A 177 -39.19 9.23 30.94
C PHE A 177 -38.22 9.57 29.80
N ASP A 178 -38.23 8.83 28.69
CA ASP A 178 -37.36 9.07 27.54
C ASP A 178 -37.74 10.33 26.75
N ASN A 179 -39.04 10.67 26.72
CA ASN A 179 -39.57 11.81 25.96
C ASN A 179 -39.62 13.13 26.76
N ASP A 180 -39.35 13.11 28.07
CA ASP A 180 -39.43 14.31 28.93
C ASP A 180 -38.28 15.30 28.65
N LEU A 181 -38.57 16.48 28.09
CA LEU A 181 -37.55 17.46 27.75
C LEU A 181 -36.77 18.00 28.97
N GLU A 182 -37.38 18.07 30.16
CA GLU A 182 -36.74 18.61 31.37
C GLU A 182 -35.62 17.71 31.90
N LEU A 183 -35.71 16.40 31.63
CA LEU A 183 -34.74 15.41 32.08
C LEU A 183 -33.68 15.07 31.02
N THR A 184 -33.62 15.81 29.91
CA THR A 184 -32.69 15.55 28.79
C THR A 184 -31.23 15.57 29.25
N GLU A 185 -30.81 16.56 30.05
CA GLU A 185 -29.44 16.63 30.57
C GLU A 185 -29.10 15.43 31.46
N LEU A 186 -30.06 15.00 32.28
CA LEU A 186 -29.89 13.85 33.18
C LEU A 186 -29.77 12.55 32.38
N ARG A 187 -30.60 12.36 31.35
CA ARG A 187 -30.49 11.20 30.43
C ARG A 187 -29.17 11.19 29.68
N ASN A 188 -28.70 12.35 29.20
CA ASN A 188 -27.39 12.46 28.55
C ASN A 188 -26.24 12.09 29.50
N ASN A 189 -26.30 12.52 30.76
CA ASN A 189 -25.30 12.14 31.78
C ASN A 189 -25.32 10.64 32.08
N LEU A 190 -26.50 10.01 32.14
CA LEU A 190 -26.63 8.56 32.30
C LEU A 190 -26.02 7.80 31.11
N ASN A 191 -26.33 8.23 29.89
CA ASN A 191 -25.79 7.64 28.66
C ASN A 191 -24.27 7.82 28.56
N LEU A 192 -23.73 8.99 28.90
CA LEU A 192 -22.28 9.25 28.95
C LEU A 192 -21.57 8.34 29.94
N GLY A 193 -22.18 8.03 31.08
CA GLY A 193 -21.65 7.06 32.04
C GLY A 193 -21.54 5.65 31.46
N GLU A 194 -22.55 5.21 30.71
CA GLU A 194 -22.58 3.92 30.02
C GLU A 194 -21.55 3.85 28.88
N ILE A 195 -21.42 4.92 28.10
CA ILE A 195 -20.39 5.03 27.04
C ILE A 195 -18.99 4.92 27.65
N LYS A 196 -18.71 5.62 28.76
CA LYS A 196 -17.41 5.54 29.44
C LYS A 196 -17.11 4.13 29.93
N GLU A 197 -18.08 3.44 30.52
CA GLU A 197 -17.92 2.03 30.92
C GLU A 197 -17.66 1.12 29.73
N ASN A 198 -18.44 1.27 28.64
CA ASN A 198 -18.25 0.50 27.41
C ASN A 198 -16.86 0.71 26.81
N LEU A 199 -16.35 1.95 26.82
CA LEU A 199 -14.97 2.23 26.41
C LEU A 199 -13.95 1.58 27.32
N PHE A 200 -14.18 1.54 28.64
CA PHE A 200 -13.32 0.78 29.55
C PHE A 200 -13.31 -0.72 29.26
N TYR A 201 -14.45 -1.29 28.84
CA TYR A 201 -14.51 -2.68 28.37
C TYR A 201 -13.80 -2.85 27.02
N LEU A 202 -13.92 -1.89 26.11
CA LEU A 202 -13.22 -1.92 24.82
C LEU A 202 -11.71 -1.90 25.00
N ILE A 203 -11.16 -1.15 25.97
CA ILE A 203 -9.73 -1.18 26.30
C ILE A 203 -9.29 -2.56 26.81
N LYS A 204 -10.13 -3.20 27.64
CA LYS A 204 -9.80 -4.56 28.12
C LYS A 204 -9.79 -5.57 26.98
N TYR A 205 -10.63 -5.34 25.96
CA TYR A 205 -10.69 -6.17 24.76
C TYR A 205 -9.54 -5.88 23.78
N PHE A 206 -9.17 -4.61 23.63
CA PHE A 206 -8.11 -4.12 22.75
C PHE A 206 -7.23 -3.10 23.47
N HIS A 207 -6.18 -3.60 24.14
CA HIS A 207 -5.30 -2.86 25.06
C HIS A 207 -4.53 -1.71 24.41
N LEU A 208 -4.31 -1.77 23.09
CA LEU A 208 -3.53 -0.76 22.36
C LEU A 208 -4.15 0.64 22.38
N LEU A 209 -5.46 0.77 22.62
CA LEU A 209 -6.11 2.07 22.79
C LEU A 209 -5.57 2.87 24.00
N ASN A 210 -4.95 2.19 24.97
CA ASN A 210 -4.36 2.82 26.14
C ASN A 210 -2.93 3.36 25.89
N TYR A 211 -2.42 3.25 24.66
CA TYR A 211 -1.08 3.72 24.31
C TYR A 211 -1.13 5.04 23.56
N ARG A 212 0.00 5.76 23.62
CA ARG A 212 0.27 6.94 22.80
C ARG A 212 0.92 6.50 21.48
N ILE A 213 0.41 6.99 20.35
CA ILE A 213 0.94 6.69 19.01
C ILE A 213 2.43 7.05 18.91
N ASN A 214 2.84 8.18 19.47
CA ASN A 214 4.23 8.61 19.49
C ASN A 214 4.57 9.47 20.72
N THR A 215 5.86 9.71 20.95
CA THR A 215 6.35 10.55 22.06
C THR A 215 5.93 12.02 21.96
N ALA A 216 5.57 12.48 20.76
CA ALA A 216 5.07 13.84 20.52
C ALA A 216 3.61 14.02 20.96
N SER A 217 2.82 12.94 21.00
CA SER A 217 1.45 12.97 21.51
C SER A 217 1.44 13.02 23.04
N SER A 218 0.72 13.98 23.59
CA SER A 218 0.55 14.14 25.03
C SER A 218 -0.54 13.22 25.60
N GLN A 219 -1.50 12.81 24.76
CA GLN A 219 -2.68 12.04 25.14
C GLN A 219 -2.69 10.65 24.51
N THR A 220 -3.25 9.66 25.22
CA THR A 220 -3.52 8.32 24.67
C THR A 220 -4.63 8.38 23.61
N GLU A 221 -4.73 7.35 22.76
CA GLU A 221 -5.82 7.30 21.77
C GLU A 221 -7.21 7.22 22.44
N LEU A 222 -7.30 6.58 23.62
CA LEU A 222 -8.48 6.64 24.47
C LEU A 222 -8.80 8.05 24.96
N GLU A 223 -7.80 8.79 25.46
CA GLU A 223 -8.02 10.15 25.97
C GLU A 223 -8.51 11.09 24.87
N LYS A 224 -8.00 10.93 23.65
CA LYS A 224 -8.50 11.64 22.47
C LYS A 224 -9.95 11.28 22.16
N LEU A 225 -10.30 9.99 22.22
CA LEU A 225 -11.66 9.52 21.99
C LEU A 225 -12.63 10.06 23.07
N LEU A 226 -12.23 10.00 24.35
CA LEU A 226 -13.01 10.53 25.46
C LEU A 226 -13.16 12.05 25.35
N ALA A 227 -12.12 12.77 24.95
CA ALA A 227 -12.21 14.21 24.69
C ALA A 227 -13.19 14.50 23.54
N ALA A 228 -13.13 13.76 22.45
CA ALA A 228 -14.05 13.91 21.31
C ALA A 228 -15.51 13.63 21.68
N ILE A 229 -15.75 12.62 22.54
CA ILE A 229 -17.09 12.29 23.04
C ILE A 229 -17.59 13.36 24.02
N ASN A 230 -16.75 13.85 24.94
CA ASN A 230 -17.15 14.89 25.90
C ASN A 230 -17.41 16.26 25.24
N LEU A 231 -16.81 16.54 24.07
CA LEU A 231 -16.96 17.80 23.35
C LEU A 231 -18.24 17.86 22.49
N SER A 232 -19.05 16.80 22.44
CA SER A 232 -20.20 16.74 21.54
C SER A 232 -21.38 15.95 22.13
N ASN A 233 -22.61 16.49 22.00
CA ASN A 233 -23.85 15.78 22.32
C ASN A 233 -24.14 14.73 21.24
N LYS A 234 -23.22 13.78 21.05
CA LYS A 234 -23.27 12.79 19.98
C LYS A 234 -24.26 11.67 20.29
N THR A 235 -24.98 11.27 19.25
CA THR A 235 -25.83 10.08 19.26
C THR A 235 -24.98 8.80 19.35
N PRO A 236 -25.54 7.66 19.78
CA PRO A 236 -24.82 6.39 19.81
C PRO A 236 -24.20 5.99 18.47
N GLU A 237 -24.85 6.30 17.35
CA GLU A 237 -24.34 6.02 16.00
C GLU A 237 -23.09 6.84 15.66
N GLU A 238 -23.06 8.11 16.05
CA GLU A 238 -21.90 8.98 15.86
C GLU A 238 -20.71 8.57 16.74
N ILE A 239 -20.98 8.00 17.91
CA ILE A 239 -19.96 7.45 18.80
C ILE A 239 -19.34 6.19 18.19
N ASN A 240 -20.16 5.26 17.68
CA ASN A 240 -19.65 4.07 16.97
C ASN A 240 -18.77 4.46 15.77
N LYS A 241 -19.14 5.52 15.05
CA LYS A 241 -18.33 6.04 13.95
C LYS A 241 -16.98 6.58 14.43
N LEU A 242 -16.96 7.34 15.52
CA LEU A 242 -15.73 7.83 16.13
C LEU A 242 -14.82 6.69 16.61
N GLU A 243 -15.40 5.68 17.27
CA GLU A 243 -14.67 4.50 17.73
C GLU A 243 -13.98 3.79 16.56
N LYS A 244 -14.72 3.61 15.45
CA LYS A 244 -14.18 3.03 14.22
C LYS A 244 -13.05 3.86 13.62
N GLU A 245 -13.25 5.17 13.47
CA GLU A 245 -12.25 6.08 12.90
C GLU A 245 -10.95 6.07 13.72
N GLN A 246 -11.08 6.09 15.04
CA GLN A 246 -9.96 6.09 15.96
C GLN A 246 -9.20 4.76 15.95
N LEU A 247 -9.93 3.65 15.97
CA LEU A 247 -9.34 2.30 15.93
C LEU A 247 -8.65 2.03 14.59
N SER A 248 -9.28 2.41 13.48
CA SER A 248 -8.71 2.32 12.14
C SER A 248 -7.44 3.14 12.02
N SER A 249 -7.43 4.38 12.54
CA SER A 249 -6.24 5.24 12.53
C SER A 249 -5.07 4.62 13.29
N LEU A 250 -5.33 3.99 14.45
CA LEU A 250 -4.33 3.31 15.24
C LEU A 250 -3.75 2.09 14.50
N ILE A 251 -4.61 1.23 13.93
CA ILE A 251 -4.17 0.05 13.17
C ILE A 251 -3.39 0.47 11.91
N TYR A 252 -3.88 1.48 11.20
CA TYR A 252 -3.20 2.06 10.05
C TYR A 252 -1.81 2.56 10.42
N TYR A 253 -1.67 3.25 11.55
CA TYR A 253 -0.36 3.70 12.03
C TYR A 253 0.60 2.52 12.25
N CYS A 254 0.16 1.44 12.90
CA CYS A 254 0.98 0.23 13.07
C CYS A 254 1.40 -0.36 11.71
N MET A 255 0.47 -0.50 10.78
CA MET A 255 0.73 -1.02 9.43
C MET A 255 1.71 -0.15 8.65
N ASP A 256 1.50 1.16 8.66
CA ASP A 256 2.34 2.12 7.93
C ASP A 256 3.77 2.11 8.48
N GLN A 257 3.94 2.17 9.80
CA GLN A 257 5.28 2.15 10.41
C GLN A 257 6.05 0.85 10.13
N ILE A 258 5.40 -0.31 10.18
CA ILE A 258 6.06 -1.59 9.88
C ILE A 258 6.37 -1.71 8.39
N SER A 259 5.42 -1.35 7.53
CA SER A 259 5.59 -1.44 6.07
C SER A 259 6.61 -0.44 5.51
N ILE A 260 6.82 0.71 6.17
CA ILE A 260 7.88 1.68 5.86
C ILE A 260 9.27 1.07 6.05
N HIS A 261 9.47 -0.08 6.70
CA HIS A 261 10.80 -0.67 6.83
C HIS A 261 11.02 -1.86 5.89
N ASP A 262 10.08 -2.78 5.83
CA ASP A 262 10.25 -4.02 5.06
C ASP A 262 9.73 -3.94 3.62
N LEU A 263 8.84 -2.98 3.32
CA LEU A 263 8.10 -2.90 2.04
C LEU A 263 8.16 -1.52 1.38
N GLN A 264 9.23 -0.74 1.66
CA GLN A 264 9.46 0.62 1.11
C GLN A 264 9.34 0.73 -0.42
N PHE A 265 9.53 -0.38 -1.12
CA PHE A 265 9.54 -0.41 -2.57
C PHE A 265 8.16 -0.31 -3.22
N ILE A 266 7.06 -0.42 -2.45
CA ILE A 266 5.68 -0.31 -2.95
C ILE A 266 4.91 0.71 -2.12
N ASN A 267 4.03 1.46 -2.78
CA ASN A 267 3.08 2.34 -2.10
C ASN A 267 1.91 1.53 -1.52
N LEU A 268 1.91 1.39 -0.19
CA LEU A 268 0.89 0.65 0.55
C LEU A 268 -0.12 1.54 1.28
N LYS A 269 -0.07 2.87 1.15
CA LYS A 269 -0.89 3.79 1.96
C LYS A 269 -2.39 3.49 1.86
N GLN A 270 -2.94 3.53 0.64
CA GLN A 270 -4.38 3.29 0.45
C GLN A 270 -4.76 1.85 0.84
N PHE A 271 -3.94 0.88 0.47
CA PHE A 271 -4.17 -0.53 0.80
C PHE A 271 -4.21 -0.76 2.31
N ASN A 272 -3.22 -0.24 3.06
CA ASN A 272 -3.16 -0.35 4.51
C ASN A 272 -4.34 0.39 5.18
N GLN A 273 -4.76 1.53 4.64
CA GLN A 273 -5.92 2.25 5.15
C GLN A 273 -7.22 1.44 5.00
N ASP A 274 -7.41 0.82 3.83
CA ASP A 274 -8.58 -0.03 3.58
C ASP A 274 -8.57 -1.28 4.46
N GLN A 275 -7.41 -1.93 4.66
CA GLN A 275 -7.29 -3.08 5.54
C GLN A 275 -7.45 -2.70 7.02
N ALA A 276 -6.92 -1.55 7.46
CA ALA A 276 -7.11 -1.06 8.82
C ALA A 276 -8.59 -0.81 9.14
N ASN A 277 -9.35 -0.25 8.19
CA ASN A 277 -10.80 -0.09 8.33
C ASN A 277 -11.52 -1.43 8.51
N LEU A 278 -11.16 -2.45 7.72
CA LEU A 278 -11.77 -3.79 7.81
C LEU A 278 -11.45 -4.48 9.15
N ILE A 279 -10.21 -4.37 9.62
CA ILE A 279 -9.79 -4.93 10.91
C ILE A 279 -10.50 -4.19 12.06
N ALA A 280 -10.59 -2.85 11.99
CA ALA A 280 -11.31 -2.06 12.98
C ALA A 280 -12.80 -2.46 13.06
N ASP A 281 -13.46 -2.64 11.92
CA ASP A 281 -14.83 -3.13 11.85
C ASP A 281 -14.98 -4.51 12.49
N ALA A 282 -14.06 -5.44 12.18
CA ALA A 282 -14.09 -6.78 12.75
C ALA A 282 -13.90 -6.79 14.27
N ILE A 283 -12.99 -5.95 14.80
CA ILE A 283 -12.78 -5.79 16.25
C ILE A 283 -14.05 -5.26 16.92
N LEU A 284 -14.66 -4.20 16.38
CA LEU A 284 -15.86 -3.61 16.97
C LEU A 284 -17.07 -4.54 16.88
N GLN A 285 -17.23 -5.27 15.77
CA GLN A 285 -18.28 -6.29 15.66
C GLN A 285 -18.09 -7.42 16.67
N ALA A 286 -16.86 -7.92 16.85
CA ALA A 286 -16.59 -8.97 17.82
C ALA A 286 -16.79 -8.50 19.26
N PHE A 287 -16.43 -7.25 19.56
CA PHE A 287 -16.70 -6.61 20.84
C PHE A 287 -18.20 -6.49 21.12
N ASN A 288 -18.97 -5.96 20.17
CA ASN A 288 -20.42 -5.77 20.29
C ASN A 288 -21.20 -7.09 20.39
N ASN A 289 -20.72 -8.14 19.73
CA ASN A 289 -21.33 -9.48 19.77
C ASN A 289 -20.82 -10.34 20.95
N HIS A 290 -19.90 -9.82 21.76
CA HIS A 290 -19.23 -10.56 22.84
C HIS A 290 -18.56 -11.88 22.40
N THR A 291 -18.01 -11.88 21.19
CA THR A 291 -17.29 -13.03 20.61
C THR A 291 -15.78 -12.89 20.77
N GLU A 292 -15.06 -14.00 20.83
CA GLU A 292 -13.60 -13.99 20.83
C GLU A 292 -13.07 -13.65 19.43
N LEU A 293 -12.20 -12.63 19.32
CA LEU A 293 -11.58 -12.24 18.06
C LEU A 293 -10.21 -12.91 17.91
N SER A 294 -10.04 -13.68 16.84
CA SER A 294 -8.73 -14.17 16.43
C SER A 294 -8.01 -13.12 15.59
N ILE A 295 -7.13 -12.32 16.22
CA ILE A 295 -6.25 -11.37 15.51
C ILE A 295 -5.43 -12.12 14.46
N HIS A 296 -4.96 -13.33 14.77
CA HIS A 296 -4.20 -14.16 13.84
C HIS A 296 -4.94 -14.41 12.52
N GLU A 297 -6.24 -14.75 12.57
CA GLU A 297 -7.03 -15.01 11.35
C GLU A 297 -7.17 -13.76 10.47
N LEU A 298 -7.43 -12.59 11.07
CA LEU A 298 -7.48 -11.33 10.34
C LEU A 298 -6.14 -11.01 9.68
N LEU A 299 -5.03 -11.29 10.37
CA LEU A 299 -3.70 -11.08 9.82
C LEU A 299 -3.32 -12.09 8.74
N GLN A 300 -3.84 -13.32 8.79
CA GLN A 300 -3.70 -14.28 7.67
C GLN A 300 -4.46 -13.81 6.42
N GLN A 301 -5.65 -13.20 6.58
CA GLN A 301 -6.35 -12.61 5.44
C GLN A 301 -5.60 -11.40 4.87
N TYR A 302 -5.08 -10.53 5.74
CA TYR A 302 -4.21 -9.42 5.34
C TYR A 302 -2.98 -9.94 4.60
N HIS A 303 -2.33 -10.98 5.11
CA HIS A 303 -1.16 -11.61 4.55
C HIS A 303 -1.39 -12.11 3.10
N GLN A 304 -2.49 -12.80 2.83
CA GLN A 304 -2.84 -13.23 1.48
C GLN A 304 -3.11 -12.03 0.55
N LYS A 305 -3.84 -11.03 1.04
CA LYS A 305 -4.18 -9.83 0.25
C LYS A 305 -2.96 -8.99 -0.08
N ILE A 306 -2.02 -8.81 0.86
CA ILE A 306 -0.82 -8.01 0.61
C ILE A 306 0.13 -8.72 -0.36
N LYS A 307 0.27 -10.06 -0.28
CA LYS A 307 1.03 -10.84 -1.27
C LYS A 307 0.49 -10.61 -2.68
N HIS A 308 -0.82 -10.78 -2.84
CA HIS A 308 -1.48 -10.56 -4.13
C HIS A 308 -1.39 -9.11 -4.60
N TYR A 309 -1.54 -8.13 -3.70
CA TYR A 309 -1.41 -6.72 -4.03
C TYR A 309 0.01 -6.38 -4.51
N ILE A 310 1.04 -6.88 -3.82
CA ILE A 310 2.45 -6.67 -4.19
C ILE A 310 2.76 -7.29 -5.55
N GLU A 311 2.35 -8.54 -5.77
CA GLU A 311 2.51 -9.23 -7.05
C GLU A 311 1.84 -8.43 -8.18
N LYS A 312 0.59 -8.02 -7.98
CA LYS A 312 -0.14 -7.23 -8.97
C LYS A 312 0.54 -5.90 -9.26
N GLN A 313 0.97 -5.16 -8.24
CA GLN A 313 1.61 -3.84 -8.41
C GLN A 313 2.99 -3.91 -9.07
N LEU A 314 3.78 -4.95 -8.79
CA LEU A 314 5.09 -5.14 -9.41
C LEU A 314 4.99 -5.58 -10.88
N LEU A 315 3.96 -6.35 -11.21
CA LEU A 315 3.70 -6.80 -12.58
C LEU A 315 2.83 -5.83 -13.39
N LEU A 316 2.25 -4.81 -12.75
CA LEU A 316 1.45 -3.79 -13.41
C LEU A 316 2.36 -2.89 -14.23
N ILE A 317 2.23 -3.01 -15.55
CA ILE A 317 2.68 -2.03 -16.52
C ILE A 317 1.46 -1.80 -17.42
N ASN A 318 1.19 -0.56 -17.81
CA ASN A 318 0.21 -0.29 -18.88
C ASN A 318 0.55 -1.20 -20.05
N ASP A 319 -0.44 -1.84 -20.67
CA ASP A 319 -0.23 -3.01 -21.56
C ASP A 319 -0.39 -2.66 -23.06
N PRO A 320 0.44 -1.77 -23.67
CA PRO A 320 0.30 -1.40 -25.08
C PRO A 320 0.93 -2.43 -26.06
N TRP A 321 1.52 -3.52 -25.57
CA TRP A 321 2.21 -4.54 -26.38
C TRP A 321 1.32 -5.64 -26.94
N THR A 322 0.06 -5.71 -26.50
CA THR A 322 -0.94 -6.67 -27.03
C THR A 322 -1.56 -6.22 -28.35
N GLN A 323 -1.35 -4.97 -28.77
CA GLN A 323 -1.79 -4.52 -30.09
C GLN A 323 -0.88 -5.10 -31.18
N GLU A 324 -1.39 -6.08 -31.92
CA GLU A 324 -0.74 -6.64 -33.12
C GLU A 324 -0.28 -5.52 -34.07
N ASP A 325 0.93 -5.69 -34.61
CA ASP A 325 1.52 -4.79 -35.59
C ASP A 325 0.65 -4.74 -36.85
N LYS A 326 -0.28 -3.79 -36.92
CA LYS A 326 -0.86 -3.33 -38.19
C LYS A 326 0.15 -2.43 -38.87
N THR A 327 1.29 -2.99 -39.28
CA THR A 327 2.24 -2.26 -40.12
C THR A 327 1.84 -2.48 -41.58
N ASP A 328 1.45 -1.40 -42.26
CA ASP A 328 1.30 -1.39 -43.71
C ASP A 328 2.67 -1.71 -44.33
N SER A 329 2.82 -2.94 -44.82
CA SER A 329 4.09 -3.52 -45.31
C SER A 329 4.68 -2.80 -46.53
N THR A 330 3.96 -1.85 -47.12
CA THR A 330 4.39 -1.10 -48.31
C THR A 330 5.28 0.09 -47.99
N SER A 331 5.18 0.70 -46.80
CA SER A 331 6.02 1.85 -46.42
C SER A 331 7.38 1.45 -45.83
N SER A 332 7.50 0.22 -45.33
CA SER A 332 8.71 -0.31 -44.68
C SER A 332 9.79 -0.81 -45.65
N LEU A 333 9.46 -1.02 -46.93
CA LEU A 333 10.41 -1.50 -47.95
C LEU A 333 11.54 -0.49 -48.25
N ASN A 334 11.33 0.80 -47.98
CA ASN A 334 12.35 1.85 -48.19
C ASN A 334 13.17 2.16 -46.93
N SER A 335 12.93 1.46 -45.82
CA SER A 335 13.70 1.61 -44.58
C SER A 335 14.92 0.69 -44.60
N LEU A 336 16.12 1.28 -44.49
CA LEU A 336 17.37 0.50 -44.46
C LEU A 336 17.47 -0.34 -43.18
N SER A 337 16.99 0.18 -42.05
CA SER A 337 16.93 -0.57 -40.79
C SER A 337 15.98 -1.76 -40.88
N TYR A 338 14.84 -1.65 -41.54
CA TYR A 338 13.93 -2.76 -41.80
C TYR A 338 14.52 -3.80 -42.76
N LEU A 339 15.08 -3.37 -43.88
CA LEU A 339 15.70 -4.27 -44.86
C LEU A 339 16.86 -5.06 -44.25
N LEU A 340 17.75 -4.40 -43.51
CA LEU A 340 18.91 -5.07 -42.91
C LEU A 340 18.56 -5.91 -41.67
N SER A 341 17.40 -5.68 -41.04
CA SER A 341 16.92 -6.55 -39.95
C SER A 341 16.08 -7.73 -40.46
N HIS A 342 15.68 -7.73 -41.73
CA HIS A 342 14.83 -8.79 -42.28
C HIS A 342 15.57 -10.14 -42.36
N PRO A 343 15.00 -11.26 -41.88
CA PRO A 343 15.68 -12.56 -41.84
C PRO A 343 16.24 -13.01 -43.19
N ILE A 344 15.48 -12.78 -44.28
CA ILE A 344 15.87 -13.15 -45.65
C ILE A 344 17.08 -12.33 -46.13
N VAL A 345 17.09 -11.02 -45.84
CA VAL A 345 18.21 -10.14 -46.22
C VAL A 345 19.42 -10.44 -45.36
N ASN A 346 19.25 -10.79 -44.08
CA ASN A 346 20.36 -11.25 -43.24
C ASN A 346 20.97 -12.55 -43.75
N GLN A 347 20.16 -13.52 -44.17
CA GLN A 347 20.66 -14.74 -44.80
C GLN A 347 21.35 -14.47 -46.14
N ALA A 348 20.78 -13.58 -46.97
CA ALA A 348 21.37 -13.19 -48.25
C ALA A 348 22.66 -12.38 -48.07
N ASN A 349 22.71 -11.45 -47.11
CA ASN A 349 23.90 -10.68 -46.76
C ASN A 349 24.96 -11.57 -46.13
N GLU A 350 24.59 -12.53 -45.29
CA GLU A 350 25.54 -13.50 -44.75
C GLU A 350 26.14 -14.36 -45.87
N PHE A 351 25.30 -14.82 -46.79
CA PHE A 351 25.76 -15.54 -47.99
C PHE A 351 26.68 -14.66 -48.85
N LEU A 352 26.28 -13.44 -49.18
CA LEU A 352 27.06 -12.49 -49.98
C LEU A 352 28.34 -12.06 -49.26
N ARG A 353 28.33 -11.91 -47.93
CA ARG A 353 29.51 -11.59 -47.14
C ARG A 353 30.47 -12.76 -47.12
N ARG A 354 29.98 -14.00 -46.97
CA ARG A 354 30.82 -15.21 -47.08
C ARG A 354 31.40 -15.36 -48.49
N LEU A 355 30.61 -15.05 -49.52
CA LEU A 355 31.05 -15.08 -50.92
C LEU A 355 32.06 -13.96 -51.23
N SER A 356 31.82 -12.75 -50.74
CA SER A 356 32.73 -11.60 -50.86
C SER A 356 34.02 -11.82 -50.08
N ASP A 357 33.94 -12.41 -48.88
CA ASP A 357 35.10 -12.74 -48.06
C ASP A 357 35.92 -13.85 -48.71
N ALA A 358 35.26 -14.84 -49.33
CA ALA A 358 35.92 -15.84 -50.16
C ALA A 358 36.64 -15.20 -51.35
N HIS A 359 35.96 -14.30 -52.06
CA HIS A 359 36.53 -13.63 -53.21
C HIS A 359 37.70 -12.71 -52.82
N ALA A 360 37.58 -11.95 -51.73
CA ALA A 360 38.64 -11.08 -51.22
C ALA A 360 39.85 -11.87 -50.70
N PHE A 361 39.63 -13.02 -50.06
CA PHE A 361 40.72 -13.90 -49.62
C PHE A 361 41.48 -14.50 -50.81
N ILE A 362 40.76 -14.95 -51.85
CA ILE A 362 41.34 -15.45 -53.10
C ILE A 362 42.18 -14.37 -53.79
N GLN A 363 41.66 -13.12 -53.87
CA GLN A 363 42.40 -11.99 -54.41
C GLN A 363 43.65 -11.64 -53.56
N ALA A 364 43.52 -11.63 -52.23
CA ALA A 364 44.61 -11.22 -51.32
C ALA A 364 45.76 -12.24 -51.25
N THR A 365 45.47 -13.53 -51.44
CA THR A 365 46.48 -14.61 -51.39
C THR A 365 47.13 -14.90 -52.73
N GLY A 366 46.69 -14.24 -53.81
CA GLY A 366 47.24 -14.45 -55.15
C GLY A 366 47.00 -15.86 -55.70
N PHE A 367 46.12 -16.66 -55.09
CA PHE A 367 45.61 -17.89 -55.68
C PHE A 367 44.77 -17.50 -56.88
N ALA A 368 45.41 -17.38 -58.04
CA ALA A 368 44.76 -17.04 -59.29
C ALA A 368 43.74 -18.13 -59.64
N THR A 369 42.45 -17.88 -59.41
CA THR A 369 41.43 -18.36 -60.33
C THR A 369 41.13 -17.21 -61.29
N GLN A 370 41.76 -17.23 -62.46
CA GLN A 370 41.34 -16.46 -63.65
C GLN A 370 39.99 -17.01 -64.18
N ASN A 371 39.01 -17.24 -63.31
CA ASN A 371 37.75 -17.88 -63.68
C ASN A 371 36.63 -16.86 -63.58
N GLU A 372 36.33 -16.21 -64.70
CA GLU A 372 35.24 -15.24 -64.87
C GLU A 372 33.84 -15.90 -64.91
N SER A 373 33.73 -17.21 -64.66
CA SER A 373 32.48 -17.98 -64.74
C SER A 373 31.78 -18.08 -63.37
N SER A 374 30.52 -17.62 -63.31
CA SER A 374 29.63 -17.67 -62.15
C SER A 374 29.32 -19.08 -61.64
N PHE A 375 29.52 -20.13 -62.45
CA PHE A 375 29.30 -21.53 -62.06
C PHE A 375 30.46 -22.09 -61.21
N LEU A 376 31.70 -21.64 -61.46
CA LEU A 376 32.88 -22.07 -60.70
C LEU A 376 33.01 -21.35 -59.35
N ALA A 377 32.40 -20.17 -59.20
CA ALA A 377 32.29 -19.46 -57.92
C ALA A 377 31.59 -20.28 -56.83
N ILE A 378 30.69 -21.22 -57.21
CA ILE A 378 30.03 -22.13 -56.28
C ILE A 378 30.99 -23.20 -55.75
N PHE A 379 31.92 -23.69 -56.57
CA PHE A 379 32.98 -24.62 -56.14
C PHE A 379 34.02 -23.93 -55.27
N ASP A 380 34.37 -22.68 -55.59
CA ASP A 380 35.26 -21.86 -54.76
C ASP A 380 34.59 -21.53 -53.41
N PHE A 381 33.29 -21.26 -53.39
CA PHE A 381 32.50 -21.11 -52.15
C PHE A 381 32.43 -22.41 -51.32
N TYR A 382 32.30 -23.57 -51.96
CA TYR A 382 32.35 -24.87 -51.29
C TYR A 382 33.71 -25.14 -50.64
N ASN A 383 34.80 -24.89 -51.36
CA ASN A 383 36.16 -25.01 -50.85
C ASN A 383 36.46 -24.00 -49.73
N TYR A 384 35.95 -22.77 -49.86
CA TYR A 384 36.01 -21.76 -48.81
C TYR A 384 35.26 -22.19 -47.55
N ASN A 385 34.03 -22.72 -47.66
CA ASN A 385 33.29 -23.22 -46.50
C ASN A 385 34.02 -24.39 -45.82
N ARG A 386 34.67 -25.27 -46.57
CA ARG A 386 35.48 -26.36 -46.03
C ARG A 386 36.72 -25.85 -45.28
N ALA A 387 37.33 -24.76 -45.76
CA ALA A 387 38.52 -24.14 -45.15
C ALA A 387 38.20 -22.89 -44.30
N ALA A 388 36.93 -22.65 -43.96
CA ALA A 388 36.45 -21.37 -43.44
C ALA A 388 37.19 -20.90 -42.18
N ASN A 389 37.58 -21.83 -41.31
CA ASN A 389 38.32 -21.51 -40.09
C ASN A 389 39.75 -21.02 -40.40
N GLN A 390 40.45 -21.65 -41.34
CA GLN A 390 41.80 -21.24 -41.75
C GLN A 390 41.78 -19.92 -42.52
N VAL A 391 40.73 -19.69 -43.31
CA VAL A 391 40.54 -18.43 -44.02
C VAL A 391 40.15 -17.30 -43.08
N ALA A 392 39.29 -17.56 -42.09
CA ALA A 392 38.95 -16.58 -41.06
C ALA A 392 40.18 -16.22 -40.21
N GLU A 393 41.04 -17.18 -39.90
CA GLU A 393 42.31 -16.96 -39.21
C GLU A 393 43.28 -16.14 -40.08
N ALA A 394 43.49 -16.51 -41.34
CA ALA A 394 44.35 -15.77 -42.26
C ALA A 394 43.83 -14.36 -42.55
N LYS A 395 42.50 -14.17 -42.68
CA LYS A 395 41.86 -12.86 -42.77
C LYS A 395 42.07 -12.06 -41.51
N SER A 396 41.93 -12.67 -40.33
CA SER A 396 42.22 -12.00 -39.05
C SER A 396 43.68 -11.55 -38.99
N ILE A 397 44.61 -12.41 -39.39
CA ILE A 397 46.05 -12.09 -39.46
C ILE A 397 46.31 -10.94 -40.44
N LEU A 398 45.79 -11.01 -41.66
CA LEU A 398 45.93 -9.95 -42.66
C LEU A 398 45.29 -8.64 -42.20
N THR A 399 44.08 -8.71 -41.65
CA THR A 399 43.36 -7.54 -41.12
C THR A 399 44.14 -6.92 -39.97
N ASN A 400 44.72 -7.71 -39.07
CA ASN A 400 45.54 -7.21 -37.96
C ASN A 400 46.84 -6.57 -38.47
N LEU A 401 47.47 -7.17 -39.50
CA LEU A 401 48.67 -6.62 -40.15
C LEU A 401 48.39 -5.28 -40.86
N PHE A 402 47.23 -5.14 -41.50
CA PHE A 402 46.82 -3.91 -42.18
C PHE A 402 46.03 -2.93 -41.31
N SER A 403 45.57 -3.34 -40.13
CA SER A 403 44.80 -2.50 -39.20
C SER A 403 45.50 -1.17 -38.86
N PRO A 404 46.83 -1.09 -38.70
CA PRO A 404 47.50 0.17 -38.41
C PRO A 404 47.39 1.18 -39.56
N PHE A 405 47.10 0.72 -40.79
CA PHE A 405 46.97 1.54 -42.00
C PHE A 405 45.51 1.80 -42.40
N LEU A 406 44.54 1.24 -41.68
CA LEU A 406 43.12 1.40 -41.97
C LEU A 406 42.67 2.87 -42.03
N PRO A 407 43.11 3.79 -41.14
CA PRO A 407 42.72 5.20 -41.23
C PRO A 407 43.16 5.87 -42.54
N LEU A 408 44.32 5.46 -43.07
CA LEU A 408 44.81 5.98 -44.35
C LEU A 408 43.94 5.48 -45.51
N TYR A 409 43.54 4.20 -45.47
CA TYR A 409 42.61 3.63 -46.45
C TYR A 409 41.23 4.31 -46.40
N THR A 410 40.69 4.58 -45.21
CA THR A 410 39.39 5.25 -45.06
C THR A 410 39.43 6.68 -45.59
N GLU A 411 40.50 7.44 -45.34
CA GLU A 411 40.66 8.79 -45.90
C GLU A 411 40.63 8.76 -47.44
N TYR A 412 41.36 7.85 -48.09
CA TYR A 412 41.32 7.73 -49.56
C TYR A 412 39.94 7.30 -50.07
N LYS A 413 39.25 6.41 -49.36
CA LYS A 413 37.89 6.00 -49.69
C LYS A 413 36.91 7.18 -49.59
N GLU A 414 37.00 7.98 -48.52
CA GLU A 414 36.15 9.15 -48.33
C GLU A 414 36.38 10.21 -49.40
N ILE A 415 37.65 10.46 -49.76
CA ILE A 415 38.01 11.37 -50.86
C ILE A 415 37.44 10.88 -52.18
N ALA A 416 37.45 9.57 -52.42
CA ALA A 416 36.90 8.98 -53.65
C ALA A 416 35.39 9.15 -53.74
N LEU A 417 34.66 8.95 -52.62
CA LEU A 417 33.20 8.91 -52.59
C LEU A 417 32.55 10.29 -52.42
N TYR A 418 33.12 11.17 -51.60
CA TYR A 418 32.41 12.36 -51.11
C TYR A 418 33.05 13.70 -51.51
N GLU A 419 34.36 13.73 -51.83
CA GLU A 419 35.06 14.97 -52.15
C GLU A 419 34.74 15.44 -53.58
N LYS A 420 33.91 16.48 -53.68
CA LYS A 420 33.50 17.08 -54.97
C LYS A 420 34.49 18.11 -55.50
N SER A 421 35.27 18.76 -54.62
CA SER A 421 36.23 19.78 -55.04
C SER A 421 37.52 19.14 -55.54
N ILE A 422 37.89 19.42 -56.79
CA ILE A 422 39.12 18.91 -57.41
C ILE A 422 40.36 19.34 -56.62
N PHE A 423 40.38 20.59 -56.12
CA PHE A 423 41.49 21.12 -55.34
C PHE A 423 41.69 20.36 -54.03
N TRP A 424 40.62 20.21 -53.24
CA TRP A 424 40.68 19.49 -51.95
C TRP A 424 40.95 18.00 -52.14
N LYS A 425 40.41 17.41 -53.21
CA LYS A 425 40.69 16.03 -53.61
C LYS A 425 42.18 15.82 -53.86
N LEU A 426 42.81 16.71 -54.63
CA LEU A 426 44.24 16.63 -54.91
C LEU A 426 45.08 16.87 -53.64
N TYR A 427 44.74 17.89 -52.86
CA TYR A 427 45.45 18.20 -51.60
C TYR A 427 45.40 17.04 -50.61
N ARG A 428 44.20 16.52 -50.28
CA ARG A 428 44.02 15.43 -49.31
C ARG A 428 44.59 14.10 -49.78
N THR A 429 44.63 13.86 -51.10
CA THR A 429 45.25 12.64 -51.67
C THR A 429 46.79 12.73 -51.62
N VAL A 430 47.35 13.90 -51.93
CA VAL A 430 48.80 14.05 -52.09
C VAL A 430 49.51 14.27 -50.75
N MET A 431 48.88 14.91 -49.76
CA MET A 431 49.53 15.22 -48.48
C MET A 431 50.05 14.00 -47.70
N PRO A 432 49.28 12.90 -47.53
CA PRO A 432 49.80 11.70 -46.88
C PRO A 432 50.97 11.07 -47.64
N VAL A 433 50.96 11.14 -48.97
CA VAL A 433 52.06 10.67 -49.82
C VAL A 433 53.30 11.52 -49.62
N ILE A 434 53.16 12.86 -49.58
CA ILE A 434 54.27 13.77 -49.30
C ILE A 434 54.91 13.43 -47.95
N ILE A 435 54.12 13.20 -46.90
CA ILE A 435 54.65 12.88 -45.57
C ILE A 435 55.46 11.56 -45.59
N ALA A 436 54.93 10.52 -46.25
CA ALA A 436 55.65 9.25 -46.39
C ALA A 436 56.95 9.43 -47.19
N VAL A 437 56.90 10.13 -48.33
CA VAL A 437 58.05 10.36 -49.20
C VAL A 437 59.09 11.26 -48.53
N SER A 438 58.69 12.31 -47.82
CA SER A 438 59.59 13.18 -47.06
C SER A 438 60.36 12.39 -46.00
N PHE A 439 59.72 11.45 -45.32
CA PHE A 439 60.40 10.57 -44.37
C PHE A 439 61.40 9.64 -45.07
N ILE A 440 61.01 9.02 -46.19
CA ILE A 440 61.88 8.14 -46.98
C ILE A 440 63.11 8.91 -47.49
N VAL A 441 62.91 10.12 -48.03
CA VAL A 441 63.99 10.99 -48.51
C VAL A 441 64.88 11.44 -47.36
N LEU A 442 64.33 11.72 -46.18
CA LEU A 442 65.11 12.08 -44.99
C LEU A 442 65.99 10.91 -44.54
N VAL A 443 65.44 9.68 -44.48
CA VAL A 443 66.20 8.47 -44.17
C VAL A 443 67.28 8.22 -45.24
N ALA A 444 66.94 8.36 -46.52
CA ALA A 444 67.90 8.22 -47.61
C ALA A 444 69.02 9.26 -47.55
N SER A 445 68.69 10.51 -47.19
CA SER A 445 69.67 11.60 -47.05
C SER A 445 70.60 11.39 -45.86
N LEU A 446 70.09 10.84 -44.75
CA LEU A 446 70.91 10.47 -43.58
C LEU A 446 71.85 9.28 -43.87
N LEU A 447 71.46 8.39 -44.78
CA LEU A 447 72.24 7.20 -45.15
C LEU A 447 73.16 7.44 -46.35
N SER A 448 72.88 8.45 -47.18
CA SER A 448 73.67 8.80 -48.36
C SER A 448 75.18 8.98 -48.08
N PRO A 449 75.63 9.55 -46.94
CA PRO A 449 77.05 9.69 -46.63
C PRO A 449 77.76 8.36 -46.36
N LEU A 450 77.03 7.27 -46.10
CA LEU A 450 77.60 5.96 -45.73
C LEU A 450 78.02 5.12 -46.94
N GLY A 451 77.73 5.55 -48.17
CA GLY A 451 78.18 4.87 -49.39
C GLY A 451 77.71 3.42 -49.52
N LEU A 452 76.53 3.10 -48.98
CA LEU A 452 76.02 1.73 -48.92
C LEU A 452 75.71 1.16 -50.33
N PRO A 453 76.01 -0.12 -50.58
CA PRO A 453 75.62 -0.79 -51.82
C PRO A 453 74.08 -0.88 -51.94
N GLU A 454 73.57 -0.91 -53.18
CA GLU A 454 72.13 -0.86 -53.51
C GLU A 454 71.29 -1.90 -52.74
N LEU A 455 71.85 -3.07 -52.44
CA LEU A 455 71.17 -4.13 -51.70
C LEU A 455 71.03 -3.82 -50.19
N ALA A 456 71.99 -3.11 -49.60
CA ALA A 456 71.89 -2.59 -48.24
C ALA A 456 70.93 -1.40 -48.16
N PHE A 457 70.83 -0.61 -49.24
CA PHE A 457 69.81 0.44 -49.35
C PHE A 457 68.40 -0.16 -49.38
N ALA A 458 68.17 -1.25 -50.13
CA ALA A 458 66.88 -1.96 -50.14
C ALA A 458 66.48 -2.51 -48.76
N ALA A 459 67.44 -3.03 -47.99
CA ALA A 459 67.20 -3.53 -46.64
C ALA A 459 66.75 -2.45 -45.65
N VAL A 460 67.16 -1.19 -45.85
CA VAL A 460 66.73 -0.05 -45.03
C VAL A 460 65.50 0.65 -45.60
N PHE A 461 65.32 0.59 -46.92
CA PHE A 461 64.18 1.18 -47.63
C PHE A 461 62.85 0.53 -47.23
N ILE A 462 62.79 -0.80 -47.08
CA ILE A 462 61.56 -1.51 -46.69
C ILE A 462 61.06 -1.04 -45.31
N PRO A 463 61.86 -1.06 -44.23
CA PRO A 463 61.48 -0.46 -42.95
C PRO A 463 61.12 1.03 -43.03
N ALA A 464 61.88 1.81 -43.83
CA ALA A 464 61.60 3.24 -44.01
C ALA A 464 60.24 3.49 -44.69
N LEU A 465 59.85 2.65 -45.64
CA LEU A 465 58.55 2.68 -46.29
C LEU A 465 57.42 2.35 -45.30
N PHE A 466 57.57 1.29 -44.51
CA PHE A 466 56.59 0.93 -43.47
C PHE A 466 56.41 2.07 -42.43
N ILE A 467 57.52 2.65 -41.95
CA ILE A 467 57.46 3.78 -41.00
C ILE A 467 56.89 5.03 -41.67
N GLY A 468 57.23 5.30 -42.94
CA GLY A 468 56.68 6.42 -43.71
C GLY A 468 55.16 6.32 -43.87
N ILE A 469 54.63 5.14 -44.18
CA ILE A 469 53.18 4.90 -44.25
C ILE A 469 52.54 4.97 -42.86
N ALA A 470 53.21 4.50 -41.81
CA ALA A 470 52.72 4.62 -40.44
C ALA A 470 52.64 6.10 -40.00
N LEU A 471 53.61 6.92 -40.37
CA LEU A 471 53.59 8.37 -40.13
C LEU A 471 52.48 9.07 -40.92
N ALA A 472 52.28 8.69 -42.19
CA ALA A 472 51.15 9.20 -42.99
C ALA A 472 49.80 8.83 -42.36
N THR A 473 49.69 7.62 -41.83
CA THR A 473 48.49 7.17 -41.11
C THR A 473 48.30 7.96 -39.81
N LYS A 474 49.38 8.20 -39.07
CA LYS A 474 49.33 9.01 -37.85
C LYS A 474 48.93 10.45 -38.14
N TYR A 475 49.39 11.01 -39.25
CA TYR A 475 48.97 12.34 -39.72
C TYR A 475 47.46 12.37 -39.96
N VAL A 476 46.89 11.40 -40.68
CA VAL A 476 45.44 11.33 -40.92
C VAL A 476 44.69 11.26 -39.60
N GLN A 477 45.10 10.39 -38.67
CA GLN A 477 44.48 10.30 -37.35
C GLN A 477 44.52 11.62 -36.57
N VAL A 478 45.66 12.33 -36.58
CA VAL A 478 45.80 13.60 -35.88
C VAL A 478 44.95 14.68 -36.56
N LYS A 479 44.97 14.76 -37.90
CA LYS A 479 44.13 15.66 -38.70
C LYS A 479 42.66 15.44 -38.36
N ASP A 480 42.17 14.20 -38.39
CA ASP A 480 40.76 13.88 -38.12
C ASP A 480 40.38 14.18 -36.67
N LYS A 481 41.27 13.88 -35.71
CA LYS A 481 41.05 14.22 -34.31
C LYS A 481 40.97 15.73 -34.09
N VAL A 482 41.82 16.51 -34.75
CA VAL A 482 41.79 17.98 -34.67
C VAL A 482 40.54 18.52 -35.35
N TYR A 483 40.20 18.02 -36.54
CA TYR A 483 39.00 18.42 -37.28
C TYR A 483 37.73 18.13 -36.48
N ASN A 484 37.56 16.90 -36.01
CA ASN A 484 36.41 16.50 -35.20
C ASN A 484 36.39 17.26 -33.87
N GLY A 485 37.52 17.43 -33.19
CA GLY A 485 37.58 18.20 -31.95
C GLY A 485 37.20 19.67 -32.13
N LEU A 486 37.65 20.32 -33.21
CA LEU A 486 37.26 21.70 -33.53
C LEU A 486 35.79 21.79 -33.91
N ARG A 487 35.29 20.80 -34.67
CA ARG A 487 33.89 20.70 -35.05
C ARG A 487 32.99 20.54 -33.83
N GLU A 488 33.34 19.62 -32.92
CA GLU A 488 32.64 19.42 -31.66
C GLU A 488 32.67 20.68 -30.79
N ALA A 489 33.82 21.35 -30.67
CA ALA A 489 33.93 22.60 -29.93
C ALA A 489 33.07 23.72 -30.52
N TYR A 490 32.97 23.82 -31.85
CA TYR A 490 32.15 24.82 -32.52
C TYR A 490 30.65 24.61 -32.28
N TYR A 491 30.19 23.35 -32.32
CA TYR A 491 28.77 23.01 -32.15
C TYR A 491 28.36 22.76 -30.68
N GLY A 492 29.31 22.67 -29.75
CA GLY A 492 29.04 22.47 -28.31
C GLY A 492 29.05 21.01 -27.84
N GLY A 493 29.48 20.07 -28.69
CA GLY A 493 29.71 18.66 -28.34
C GLY A 493 29.50 17.67 -29.49
N ALA A 494 29.88 16.41 -29.26
CA ALA A 494 29.79 15.32 -30.25
C ALA A 494 28.38 15.00 -30.76
N TYR A 495 27.34 15.35 -29.99
CA TYR A 495 25.93 15.10 -30.34
C TYR A 495 25.15 16.39 -30.63
N GLU A 496 25.83 17.53 -30.65
CA GLU A 496 25.27 18.82 -31.05
C GLU A 496 25.64 19.19 -32.49
N ILE A 497 26.39 18.34 -33.19
CA ILE A 497 26.71 18.50 -34.61
C ILE A 497 25.44 18.32 -35.48
N PRO A 498 25.39 18.89 -36.70
CA PRO A 498 24.20 18.88 -37.56
C PRO A 498 23.60 17.49 -37.81
N GLU A 499 24.42 16.43 -37.83
CA GLU A 499 23.98 15.05 -38.02
C GLU A 499 23.10 14.50 -36.89
N PHE A 500 23.15 15.11 -35.71
CA PHE A 500 22.35 14.74 -34.54
C PHE A 500 21.35 15.82 -34.13
N GLN A 501 21.29 16.95 -34.85
CA GLN A 501 20.33 18.02 -34.58
C GLN A 501 18.94 17.67 -35.14
N ILE A 502 17.90 18.34 -34.63
CA ILE A 502 16.55 18.18 -35.15
C ILE A 502 16.46 18.92 -36.49
N ASN A 503 16.07 18.23 -37.54
CA ASN A 503 15.86 18.82 -38.86
C ASN A 503 14.36 18.96 -39.20
N GLU A 504 14.07 19.60 -40.34
CA GLU A 504 12.70 19.84 -40.80
C GLU A 504 11.88 18.55 -40.98
N ARG A 505 12.54 17.46 -41.41
CA ARG A 505 11.90 16.15 -41.56
C ARG A 505 11.44 15.59 -40.22
N MET A 506 12.26 15.68 -39.17
CA MET A 506 11.86 15.25 -37.83
C MET A 506 10.72 16.11 -37.28
N LEU A 507 10.75 17.42 -37.52
CA LEU A 507 9.64 18.30 -37.15
C LEU A 507 8.33 17.92 -37.86
N ALA A 508 8.39 17.60 -39.15
CA ALA A 508 7.24 17.12 -39.92
C ALA A 508 6.73 15.74 -39.48
N SER A 509 7.65 14.85 -39.07
CA SER A 509 7.32 13.48 -38.63
C SER A 509 6.66 13.45 -37.25
N PHE A 510 7.17 14.24 -36.30
CA PHE A 510 6.72 14.25 -34.90
C PHE A 510 5.77 15.42 -34.56
N GLY A 511 5.55 16.34 -35.49
CA GLY A 511 4.58 17.45 -35.42
C GLY A 511 5.04 18.67 -34.63
N ASN A 512 5.95 18.53 -33.67
CA ASN A 512 6.51 19.65 -32.90
C ASN A 512 7.96 19.40 -32.46
N TYR A 513 8.62 20.47 -32.02
CA TYR A 513 10.01 20.42 -31.56
C TYR A 513 10.19 19.54 -30.32
N ASP A 514 9.28 19.60 -29.36
CA ASP A 514 9.42 18.85 -28.10
C ASP A 514 9.38 17.33 -28.30
N LYS A 515 8.48 16.82 -29.15
CA LYS A 515 8.41 15.39 -29.50
C LYS A 515 9.60 14.95 -30.34
N ALA A 516 10.02 15.77 -31.31
CA ALA A 516 11.22 15.50 -32.08
C ALA A 516 12.48 15.46 -31.19
N LYS A 517 12.53 16.32 -30.17
CA LYS A 517 13.58 16.33 -29.16
C LYS A 517 13.56 15.08 -28.28
N LEU A 518 12.40 14.63 -27.83
CA LEU A 518 12.28 13.37 -27.09
C LEU A 518 12.81 12.17 -27.90
N ALA A 519 12.50 12.10 -29.20
CA ALA A 519 13.04 11.07 -30.07
C ALA A 519 14.57 11.17 -30.24
N ARG A 520 15.09 12.39 -30.47
CA ARG A 520 16.53 12.67 -30.54
C ARG A 520 17.25 12.23 -29.25
N ASP A 521 16.77 12.69 -28.11
CA ASP A 521 17.40 12.46 -26.81
C ASP A 521 17.46 10.96 -26.50
N TYR A 522 16.39 10.21 -26.82
CA TYR A 522 16.35 8.76 -26.72
C TYR A 522 17.42 8.06 -27.57
N TYR A 523 17.51 8.36 -28.87
CA TYR A 523 18.50 7.74 -29.75
C TYR A 523 19.93 8.08 -29.34
N ILE A 524 20.19 9.32 -28.92
CA ILE A 524 21.51 9.73 -28.41
C ILE A 524 21.86 8.96 -27.12
N GLU A 525 20.92 8.81 -26.17
CA GLU A 525 21.14 8.03 -24.94
C GLU A 525 21.45 6.56 -25.27
N ALA A 526 20.71 5.96 -26.21
CA ALA A 526 20.92 4.58 -26.64
C ALA A 526 22.29 4.38 -27.31
N ILE A 527 22.68 5.29 -28.23
CA ILE A 527 23.98 5.25 -28.90
C ILE A 527 25.13 5.41 -27.90
N LYS A 528 25.03 6.37 -26.98
CA LYS A 528 26.03 6.56 -25.92
C LYS A 528 26.23 5.31 -25.08
N THR A 529 25.12 4.67 -24.67
CA THR A 529 25.15 3.44 -23.87
C THR A 529 25.90 2.32 -24.61
N CYS A 530 25.61 2.12 -25.91
CA CYS A 530 26.31 1.13 -26.72
C CYS A 530 27.81 1.44 -26.89
N ILE A 531 28.18 2.72 -27.06
CA ILE A 531 29.59 3.14 -27.17
C ILE A 531 30.34 2.93 -25.85
N GLU A 532 29.71 3.21 -24.71
CA GLU A 532 30.31 2.96 -23.39
C GLU A 532 30.53 1.47 -23.12
N LEU A 533 29.57 0.61 -23.51
CA LEU A 533 29.71 -0.83 -23.46
C LEU A 533 30.85 -1.33 -24.37
N ASP A 534 30.99 -0.79 -25.58
CA ASP A 534 32.09 -1.18 -26.46
C ASP A 534 33.45 -0.72 -25.92
N LYS A 535 33.55 0.47 -25.33
CA LYS A 535 34.76 0.91 -24.60
C LYS A 535 35.11 -0.02 -23.44
N PHE A 536 34.11 -0.47 -22.69
CA PHE A 536 34.29 -1.45 -21.63
C PHE A 536 34.90 -2.75 -22.20
N TYR A 537 34.31 -3.32 -23.25
CA TYR A 537 34.84 -4.53 -23.91
C TYR A 537 36.25 -4.34 -24.49
N GLN A 538 36.53 -3.19 -25.12
CA GLN A 538 37.85 -2.87 -25.67
C GLN A 538 38.92 -2.80 -24.56
N SER A 539 38.60 -2.19 -23.42
CA SER A 539 39.55 -2.08 -22.29
C SER A 539 39.90 -3.42 -21.66
N ASP A 540 38.98 -4.39 -21.68
CA ASP A 540 39.22 -5.74 -21.17
C ASP A 540 39.85 -6.67 -22.21
N LYS A 541 39.62 -6.39 -23.50
CA LYS A 541 40.34 -7.03 -24.62
C LYS A 541 41.84 -6.71 -24.58
N GLU A 542 42.22 -5.46 -24.30
CA GLU A 542 43.62 -5.05 -24.15
C GLU A 542 44.34 -5.77 -23.01
N LYS A 543 43.58 -6.24 -22.00
CA LYS A 543 44.09 -7.05 -20.89
C LYS A 543 44.10 -8.56 -21.19
N GLY A 544 43.51 -9.00 -22.31
CA GLY A 544 43.41 -10.41 -22.72
C GLY A 544 42.33 -11.23 -22.00
N ILE A 545 41.29 -10.59 -21.45
CA ILE A 545 40.35 -11.20 -20.48
C ILE A 545 38.89 -11.23 -20.99
N LEU A 546 38.65 -11.49 -22.28
CA LEU A 546 37.26 -11.65 -22.75
C LEU A 546 36.86 -13.13 -22.75
N THR A 547 35.79 -13.46 -22.02
CA THR A 547 35.14 -14.78 -22.08
C THR A 547 34.35 -14.93 -23.39
N THR A 548 33.97 -16.17 -23.73
CA THR A 548 33.14 -16.44 -24.92
C THR A 548 31.80 -15.71 -24.87
N GLU A 549 31.18 -15.63 -23.69
CA GLU A 549 29.93 -14.88 -23.46
C GLU A 549 30.13 -13.37 -23.68
N GLN A 550 31.26 -12.81 -23.22
CA GLN A 550 31.56 -11.39 -23.42
C GLN A 550 31.87 -11.07 -24.89
N LEU A 551 32.49 -11.99 -25.64
CA LEU A 551 32.70 -11.83 -27.08
C LEU A 551 31.39 -11.85 -27.87
N GLU A 552 30.43 -12.68 -27.46
CA GLU A 552 29.10 -12.71 -28.06
C GLU A 552 28.32 -11.43 -27.73
N ALA A 553 28.33 -11.01 -26.46
CA ALA A 553 27.72 -9.75 -26.04
C ALA A 553 28.33 -8.52 -26.75
N GLN A 554 29.65 -8.52 -27.02
CA GLN A 554 30.29 -7.48 -27.81
C GLN A 554 29.77 -7.45 -29.25
N LYS A 555 29.61 -8.62 -29.90
CA LYS A 555 29.07 -8.71 -31.26
C LYS A 555 27.63 -8.22 -31.31
N ASP A 556 26.81 -8.59 -30.33
CA ASP A 556 25.42 -8.15 -30.23
C ASP A 556 25.32 -6.64 -30.02
N ASN A 557 26.16 -6.08 -29.14
CA ASN A 557 26.23 -4.64 -28.93
C ASN A 557 26.67 -3.88 -30.20
N ALA A 558 27.63 -4.41 -30.96
CA ALA A 558 28.05 -3.82 -32.24
C ALA A 558 26.93 -3.86 -33.30
N ALA A 559 26.18 -4.98 -33.37
CA ALA A 559 25.01 -5.08 -34.24
C ALA A 559 23.91 -4.09 -33.84
N GLN A 560 23.65 -3.95 -32.54
CA GLN A 560 22.69 -2.99 -32.00
C GLN A 560 23.08 -1.54 -32.30
N LEU A 561 24.36 -1.18 -32.14
CA LEU A 561 24.88 0.14 -32.47
C LEU A 561 24.69 0.48 -33.96
N ASN A 562 24.99 -0.46 -34.84
CA ASN A 562 24.78 -0.28 -36.29
C ASN A 562 23.28 -0.10 -36.61
N LEU A 563 22.41 -0.89 -35.98
CA LEU A 563 20.96 -0.76 -36.14
C LEU A 563 20.46 0.62 -35.68
N LEU A 564 20.95 1.13 -34.54
CA LEU A 564 20.62 2.47 -34.05
C LEU A 564 21.03 3.58 -35.03
N TYR A 565 22.22 3.48 -35.64
CA TYR A 565 22.63 4.43 -36.66
C TYR A 565 21.78 4.37 -37.93
N LEU A 566 21.37 3.18 -38.35
CA LEU A 566 20.49 2.99 -39.52
C LEU A 566 19.08 3.55 -39.27
N GLU A 567 18.51 3.28 -38.09
CA GLU A 567 17.22 3.84 -37.70
C GLU A 567 17.29 5.37 -37.57
N TRP A 568 18.35 5.90 -36.96
CA TRP A 568 18.59 7.35 -36.91
C TRP A 568 18.66 7.94 -38.31
N TYR A 569 19.38 7.30 -39.24
CA TYR A 569 19.44 7.71 -40.63
C TYR A 569 18.05 7.67 -41.31
N ASP A 570 17.26 6.62 -41.09
CA ASP A 570 15.92 6.49 -41.65
C ASP A 570 14.97 7.61 -41.16
N ILE A 571 15.08 7.98 -39.88
CA ILE A 571 14.29 9.04 -39.26
C ILE A 571 14.79 10.43 -39.70
N HIS A 572 16.10 10.66 -39.67
CA HIS A 572 16.70 11.98 -39.86
C HIS A 572 17.00 12.29 -41.33
N SER A 573 17.66 11.39 -42.07
CA SER A 573 18.33 11.74 -43.34
C SER A 573 17.82 11.00 -44.58
N ASN A 574 17.00 9.96 -44.43
CA ASN A 574 16.53 9.14 -45.55
C ASN A 574 15.38 9.81 -46.31
N ASN A 575 15.69 10.47 -47.42
CA ASN A 575 14.70 11.14 -48.26
C ASN A 575 13.79 10.17 -49.05
N GLU A 576 14.13 8.89 -49.15
CA GLU A 576 13.35 7.88 -49.89
C GLU A 576 12.24 7.24 -49.03
N LEU A 577 12.34 7.37 -47.71
CA LEU A 577 11.31 6.97 -46.76
C LEU A 577 10.32 8.12 -46.56
N SER A 578 9.01 7.85 -46.53
CA SER A 578 8.00 8.86 -46.16
C SER A 578 8.22 9.35 -44.72
N TYR A 579 8.12 10.66 -44.48
CA TYR A 579 8.20 11.23 -43.13
C TYR A 579 7.12 10.68 -42.19
N THR A 580 5.98 10.24 -42.74
CA THR A 580 4.90 9.61 -41.96
C THR A 580 5.25 8.24 -41.40
N ALA A 581 6.27 7.56 -41.94
CA ALA A 581 6.71 6.24 -41.48
C ALA A 581 7.82 6.32 -40.41
N ALA A 582 8.45 7.48 -40.22
CA ALA A 582 9.52 7.66 -39.23
C ALA A 582 9.07 7.43 -37.78
N PRO A 583 7.86 7.87 -37.34
CA PRO A 583 7.37 7.55 -36.00
C PRO A 583 7.20 6.05 -35.74
N ASP A 584 6.80 5.28 -36.75
CA ASP A 584 6.59 3.83 -36.61
C ASP A 584 7.89 3.08 -36.27
N ILE A 585 9.04 3.56 -36.77
CA ILE A 585 10.35 2.99 -36.47
C ILE A 585 10.65 3.10 -34.97
N ILE A 586 10.50 4.30 -34.40
CA ILE A 586 10.74 4.51 -32.96
C ILE A 586 9.70 3.79 -32.11
N PHE A 587 8.41 3.78 -32.50
CA PHE A 587 7.37 3.05 -31.76
C PHE A 587 7.66 1.55 -31.72
N LYS A 588 8.07 0.96 -32.84
CA LYS A 588 8.44 -0.46 -32.92
C LYS A 588 9.63 -0.77 -32.00
N ARG A 589 10.65 0.09 -31.98
CA ARG A 589 11.79 -0.08 -31.07
C ARG A 589 11.36 0.02 -29.60
N LEU A 590 10.65 1.07 -29.21
CA LEU A 590 10.21 1.27 -27.82
C LEU A 590 9.33 0.11 -27.33
N ARG A 591 8.46 -0.41 -28.19
CA ARG A 591 7.66 -1.60 -27.90
C ARG A 591 8.53 -2.84 -27.70
N ASN A 592 9.52 -3.08 -28.56
CA ASN A 592 10.42 -4.23 -28.46
C ASN A 592 11.31 -4.16 -27.21
N GLU A 593 11.89 -2.99 -26.93
CA GLU A 593 12.72 -2.76 -25.74
C GLU A 593 11.89 -2.92 -24.46
N SER A 594 10.67 -2.36 -24.44
CA SER A 594 9.81 -2.51 -23.28
C SER A 594 9.31 -3.95 -23.08
N LYS A 595 9.01 -4.68 -24.17
CA LYS A 595 8.71 -6.12 -24.10
C LYS A 595 9.89 -6.93 -23.52
N LYS A 596 11.13 -6.62 -23.94
CA LYS A 596 12.34 -7.26 -23.42
C LYS A 596 12.52 -6.98 -21.93
N GLU A 597 12.37 -5.72 -21.51
CA GLU A 597 12.44 -5.33 -20.10
C GLU A 597 11.31 -5.96 -19.26
N TYR A 598 10.11 -6.10 -19.82
CA TYR A 598 8.99 -6.77 -19.15
C TYR A 598 9.22 -8.29 -18.99
N GLN A 599 9.82 -8.95 -19.98
CA GLN A 599 10.25 -10.35 -19.85
C GLN A 599 11.32 -10.51 -18.77
N ALA A 600 12.34 -9.65 -18.78
CA ALA A 600 13.37 -9.63 -17.74
C ALA A 600 12.80 -9.34 -16.34
N LEU A 601 11.77 -8.49 -16.25
CA LEU A 601 11.02 -8.25 -15.03
C LEU A 601 10.34 -9.53 -14.51
N LYS A 602 9.66 -10.29 -15.37
CA LYS A 602 9.03 -11.55 -14.98
C LYS A 602 10.04 -12.59 -14.49
N GLU A 603 11.14 -12.73 -15.22
CA GLU A 603 12.21 -13.66 -14.85
C GLU A 603 12.85 -13.29 -13.51
N THR A 604 13.20 -12.01 -13.33
CA THR A 604 13.79 -11.50 -12.09
C THR A 604 12.81 -11.59 -10.92
N PHE A 605 11.53 -11.26 -11.15
CA PHE A 605 10.47 -11.39 -10.14
C PHE A 605 10.33 -12.84 -9.66
N ASN A 606 10.30 -13.81 -10.57
CA ASN A 606 10.21 -15.23 -10.21
C ASN A 606 11.44 -15.70 -9.41
N GLN A 607 12.64 -15.20 -9.74
CA GLN A 607 13.86 -15.49 -9.00
C GLN A 607 13.87 -14.87 -7.58
N GLU A 608 13.24 -13.69 -7.42
CA GLU A 608 13.19 -12.96 -6.15
C GLU A 608 11.93 -13.22 -5.31
N LEU A 609 10.97 -14.00 -5.83
CA LEU A 609 9.67 -14.26 -5.22
C LEU A 609 9.79 -14.75 -3.77
N THR A 610 10.73 -15.65 -3.49
CA THR A 610 10.98 -16.16 -2.13
C THR A 610 11.40 -15.02 -1.18
N LYS A 611 12.27 -14.11 -1.62
CA LYS A 611 12.73 -12.97 -0.79
C LYS A 611 11.64 -11.93 -0.57
N ILE A 612 10.79 -11.70 -1.58
CA ILE A 612 9.61 -10.84 -1.47
C ILE A 612 8.66 -11.44 -0.43
N ASN A 613 8.38 -12.74 -0.52
CA ASN A 613 7.53 -13.43 0.44
C ASN A 613 8.11 -13.40 1.86
N GLU A 614 9.42 -13.60 2.04
CA GLU A 614 10.09 -13.46 3.34
C GLU A 614 9.99 -12.03 3.92
N ALA A 615 9.98 -10.99 3.09
CA ALA A 615 9.78 -9.61 3.55
C ALA A 615 8.33 -9.37 4.01
N VAL A 616 7.36 -9.90 3.26
CA VAL A 616 5.95 -9.87 3.65
C VAL A 616 5.71 -10.66 4.94
N ASP A 617 6.23 -11.87 5.03
CA ASP A 617 6.08 -12.73 6.21
C ASP A 617 6.65 -12.03 7.46
N ARG A 618 7.79 -11.34 7.33
CA ARG A 618 8.37 -10.55 8.43
C ARG A 618 7.47 -9.37 8.82
N ALA A 619 6.99 -8.59 7.87
CA ALA A 619 6.08 -7.47 8.14
C ALA A 619 4.79 -7.93 8.83
N VAL A 620 4.21 -9.05 8.41
CA VAL A 620 3.01 -9.63 9.04
C VAL A 620 3.31 -10.13 10.45
N ASN A 621 4.43 -10.84 10.65
CA ASN A 621 4.84 -11.34 11.97
C ASN A 621 5.13 -10.19 12.95
N ASP A 622 5.75 -9.12 12.49
CA ASP A 622 6.05 -7.92 13.29
C ASP A 622 4.75 -7.17 13.65
N LEU A 623 3.77 -7.16 12.75
CA LEU A 623 2.44 -6.63 13.01
C LEU A 623 1.65 -7.51 13.99
N GLU A 624 1.74 -8.84 13.87
CA GLU A 624 1.14 -9.78 14.82
C GLU A 624 1.70 -9.57 16.23
N LYS A 625 3.02 -9.46 16.38
CA LYS A 625 3.64 -9.18 17.67
C LYS A 625 3.25 -7.82 18.26
N THR A 626 3.02 -6.82 17.40
CA THR A 626 2.61 -5.48 17.83
C THR A 626 1.13 -5.45 18.23
N LEU A 627 0.27 -6.23 17.56
CA LEU A 627 -1.17 -6.29 17.82
C LEU A 627 -1.57 -7.33 18.88
N ASP A 628 -0.73 -8.32 19.19
CA ASP A 628 -1.06 -9.38 20.16
C ASP A 628 -0.97 -8.89 21.62
N PRO A 629 -2.10 -8.93 22.38
CA PRO A 629 -2.14 -8.57 23.79
C PRO A 629 -1.27 -9.44 24.71
N LYS A 630 -0.91 -10.67 24.32
CA LYS A 630 -0.10 -11.57 25.16
C LYS A 630 1.38 -11.19 25.20
N ILE A 631 1.87 -10.53 24.15
CA ILE A 631 3.28 -10.15 23.99
C ILE A 631 3.50 -8.72 24.50
N THR A 632 2.50 -7.86 24.37
CA THR A 632 2.52 -6.50 24.91
C THR A 632 2.39 -6.57 26.43
N LYS A 633 3.51 -6.44 27.16
CA LYS A 633 3.55 -6.55 28.63
C LYS A 633 2.43 -5.72 29.26
N ASN A 634 1.52 -6.40 29.97
CA ASN A 634 0.61 -5.75 30.92
C ASN A 634 1.43 -4.77 31.78
N PRO A 635 1.09 -3.47 31.83
CA PRO A 635 1.80 -2.54 32.69
C PRO A 635 1.70 -3.08 34.11
N LYS A 636 2.85 -3.47 34.68
CA LYS A 636 2.93 -3.85 36.09
C LYS A 636 2.28 -2.72 36.89
N LYS A 637 1.40 -3.09 37.83
CA LYS A 637 0.90 -2.18 38.87
C LYS A 637 2.10 -1.61 39.62
N GLU A 638 2.67 -0.50 39.16
CA GLU A 638 3.74 0.19 39.88
C GLU A 638 3.69 1.69 39.56
N THR A 639 3.28 2.44 40.58
CA THR A 639 3.49 3.88 40.81
C THR A 639 2.81 4.91 39.89
N LEU A 640 1.81 5.57 40.49
CA LEU A 640 0.96 6.68 40.06
C LEU A 640 1.65 7.99 39.61
N LYS A 641 2.83 7.98 38.98
CA LYS A 641 3.49 9.19 38.45
C LYS A 641 4.22 9.05 37.10
N GLN A 642 4.01 7.97 36.34
CA GLN A 642 4.64 7.82 35.03
C GLN A 642 3.68 8.11 33.88
N MET A 643 4.16 8.90 32.92
CA MET A 643 3.48 9.26 31.67
C MET A 643 2.88 8.02 31.00
N SER A 644 1.71 8.16 30.36
CA SER A 644 1.01 7.08 29.66
C SER A 644 1.95 6.32 28.71
N PRO A 645 1.85 4.98 28.57
CA PRO A 645 2.82 4.21 27.80
C PRO A 645 2.79 4.57 26.30
N THR A 646 3.96 4.66 25.67
CA THR A 646 4.07 4.85 24.21
C THR A 646 4.03 3.50 23.52
N LEU A 647 3.35 3.41 22.37
CA LEU A 647 3.28 2.19 21.58
C LEU A 647 4.68 1.75 21.13
N GLU A 648 5.13 0.58 21.57
CA GLU A 648 6.36 -0.04 21.08
C GLU A 648 6.06 -0.82 19.80
N ILE A 649 6.47 -0.28 18.65
CA ILE A 649 6.37 -0.98 17.36
C ILE A 649 7.51 -1.98 17.29
N HIS A 650 7.18 -3.27 17.19
CA HIS A 650 8.18 -4.32 17.01
C HIS A 650 8.53 -4.40 15.52
N TYR A 651 9.78 -4.09 15.16
CA TYR A 651 10.25 -4.19 13.79
C TYR A 651 11.65 -4.82 13.73
N THR A 652 11.90 -5.63 12.69
CA THR A 652 13.20 -6.25 12.41
C THR A 652 13.81 -5.67 11.13
N PRO A 653 14.72 -4.68 11.21
CA PRO A 653 15.16 -3.94 10.04
C PRO A 653 15.99 -4.83 9.09
N LYS A 654 15.49 -5.02 7.87
CA LYS A 654 16.26 -5.58 6.76
C LYS A 654 15.90 -4.86 5.46
N LEU A 655 16.81 -4.02 4.98
CA LEU A 655 16.64 -3.33 3.71
C LEU A 655 16.65 -4.35 2.57
N PHE A 656 15.48 -4.56 1.96
CA PHE A 656 15.34 -5.33 0.74
C PHE A 656 14.75 -4.45 -0.35
N LYS A 657 15.47 -4.31 -1.46
CA LYS A 657 14.99 -3.65 -2.67
C LYS A 657 15.03 -4.65 -3.82
N PRO A 658 13.87 -5.10 -4.34
CA PRO A 658 13.82 -6.00 -5.47
C PRO A 658 14.56 -5.43 -6.69
N ARG A 659 15.33 -6.28 -7.37
CA ARG A 659 15.97 -5.91 -8.64
C ARG A 659 14.94 -5.80 -9.76
N CYS A 660 13.81 -6.50 -9.68
CA CYS A 660 12.75 -6.43 -10.69
C CYS A 660 12.19 -5.00 -10.90
N LEU A 661 12.32 -4.10 -9.91
CA LEU A 661 11.91 -2.71 -10.01
C LEU A 661 12.67 -1.91 -11.05
N THR A 662 13.95 -2.24 -11.31
CA THR A 662 14.73 -1.51 -12.32
C THR A 662 14.18 -1.82 -13.71
N HIS A 663 13.83 -3.08 -13.96
CA HIS A 663 13.16 -3.52 -15.19
C HIS A 663 11.75 -2.91 -15.30
N GLN A 664 11.00 -2.82 -14.19
CA GLN A 664 9.67 -2.16 -14.18
C GLN A 664 9.77 -0.70 -14.60
N GLN A 665 10.70 0.04 -13.98
CA GLN A 665 10.92 1.47 -14.25
C GLN A 665 11.36 1.72 -15.69
N LYS A 666 12.22 0.86 -16.25
CA LYS A 666 12.65 0.96 -17.65
C LYS A 666 11.51 0.66 -18.61
N ALA A 667 10.77 -0.43 -18.39
CA ALA A 667 9.63 -0.78 -19.23
C ALA A 667 8.57 0.34 -19.23
N GLN A 668 8.27 0.91 -18.05
CA GLN A 668 7.37 2.06 -17.92
C GLN A 668 7.93 3.31 -18.63
N LYS A 669 9.23 3.63 -18.49
CA LYS A 669 9.89 4.74 -19.21
C LYS A 669 9.64 4.65 -20.72
N TYR A 670 9.75 3.45 -21.30
CA TYR A 670 9.51 3.24 -22.73
C TYR A 670 8.04 3.34 -23.14
N VAL A 671 7.10 2.91 -22.29
CA VAL A 671 5.66 3.11 -22.52
C VAL A 671 5.30 4.58 -22.50
N ASP A 672 5.72 5.28 -21.45
CA ASP A 672 5.42 6.70 -21.27
C ASP A 672 5.99 7.52 -22.43
N LEU A 673 7.21 7.17 -22.89
CA LEU A 673 7.82 7.80 -24.06
C LEU A 673 7.01 7.52 -25.33
N ALA A 674 6.54 6.28 -25.54
CA ALA A 674 5.69 5.94 -26.68
C ALA A 674 4.34 6.67 -26.63
N GLU A 675 3.71 6.79 -25.46
CA GLU A 675 2.47 7.55 -25.28
C GLU A 675 2.69 9.04 -25.57
N GLN A 676 3.78 9.64 -25.09
CA GLN A 676 4.13 11.05 -25.35
C GLN A 676 4.40 11.32 -26.84
N LEU A 677 5.03 10.38 -27.53
CA LEU A 677 5.33 10.48 -28.96
C LEU A 677 4.08 10.22 -29.83
N SER A 678 3.10 9.47 -29.34
CA SER A 678 1.84 9.22 -30.05
C SER A 678 1.09 10.53 -30.33
N GLN A 679 0.54 10.67 -31.54
CA GLN A 679 -0.37 11.77 -31.85
C GLN A 679 -1.77 11.40 -31.34
N PRO A 680 -2.57 12.36 -30.82
CA PRO A 680 -4.01 12.20 -30.95
C PRO A 680 -4.28 12.15 -32.44
N LYS A 681 -4.72 10.98 -32.96
CA LYS A 681 -5.23 10.89 -34.32
C LYS A 681 -6.30 11.98 -34.47
N ILE A 682 -6.00 13.00 -35.28
CA ILE A 682 -7.05 13.88 -35.78
C ILE A 682 -7.94 12.98 -36.65
N ILE A 683 -9.15 12.73 -36.17
CA ILE A 683 -10.21 12.01 -36.89
C ILE A 683 -10.63 12.84 -38.09
#